data_AF-A0A3N5SR93-F1
#
_entry.id   AF-A0A3N5SR93-F1
#
_cell.length_a   1.000
_cell.length_b   1.000
_cell.length_c   1.000
_cell.angle_alpha   90.00
_cell.angle_beta   90.00
_cell.angle_gamma   90.00
#
_symmetry.space_group_name_H-M   'P 1'
#
loop_
_entity.id
_entity.type
_entity.pdbx_description
1 polymer ?
#
loop_
_entity_poly.entity_id
_entity_poly.type
_entity_poly.pdbx_seq_one_letter_code
_entity_poly.pdbx_strand_id
1 'polypeptide(L)'
;MKKLRLILLLVIILALIPLLPTSLQASTTELDPGPTWESYYAQQLAERDVPPTRASESRARQTTAAWTFMAYIAGDNDLEAFALRDLDEMEFIGSTDEVNIVAQIDRSDIYDTSHDDWTDARRYLVQFDTDFTAINSEEVGTVGESNTGDPDTLADFMIWAMTTYPAQHYALVIWDHGGSWLGIATDDSADNDDITLLELDEALQRATSETGIDKLDLIGFDACLMGGLEVYETIAPYSLYSVASAELIPGYGWDYFGALDALTVDPTIDTAAFGTAIVDSFYQFYTTNATNYDLFNLGVVDLSLTDPVLESLQKVIDVIRADPTAALEAIAKARSQAPLYGAFDDPQFVDYWAAVDLFQFMNLLAENSQDEALAEAARAVTDAGGKMMVHYRGSQIQPGEGGVSIFFPRNANLYRQFDRGTRYETEVPASGLGLWRTFLTLFYDAANSQANLAVLESVLGDVESSSSGAMVDLGFGRSVVAQATFVVLLDIGKGKSIIIDYARLDTTSDKRETSWNGRVPWMTNQPRTNELPVLVIRSRRDPNIGIVNGKVYLKNGKPVKAQVVFDLKTGEATSVWGFRETAGAVMPFEIQFQAGDIFHPYWLTLGPGGAVIPTAANVQFDFDTWPFYLIWKKAPPGTYKIVLQIENLTGEVATDEVVVGVDEEGVVDELDPTDEDYDDDGILNGSDNCVLTPNPDQRDQDKDDVGDACDLFDDNDTDNDGISNVRDNCPLIYNPGQRDTNDDGVGDACQLIIDTDGDGIGDDLDNCPITPNPYQEDADVDGIGDVCDPS
;
A
#
# COMPACT_ATOMS: atom_id res chain seq x y z
N MET A 1 76.64 6.93 5.89
CA MET A 1 77.02 7.91 6.94
C MET A 1 76.29 9.25 6.74
N LYS A 2 74.98 9.19 6.55
CA LYS A 2 74.13 10.31 6.12
C LYS A 2 72.77 10.12 6.78
N LYS A 3 72.63 10.51 8.04
CA LYS A 3 71.35 10.66 8.78
C LYS A 3 71.63 11.22 10.20
N LEU A 4 72.56 12.18 10.26
CA LEU A 4 72.83 13.06 11.40
C LEU A 4 72.44 14.49 10.96
N ARG A 5 71.22 14.65 10.43
CA ARG A 5 70.59 15.91 10.00
C ARG A 5 69.07 15.71 9.89
N LEU A 6 68.40 15.37 11.00
CA LEU A 6 66.94 15.54 11.11
C LEU A 6 66.43 15.52 12.58
N ILE A 7 67.30 15.85 13.54
CA ILE A 7 66.95 16.00 14.97
C ILE A 7 67.09 17.49 15.41
N LEU A 8 67.28 18.41 14.46
CA LEU A 8 67.48 19.84 14.73
C LEU A 8 66.42 20.75 14.07
N LEU A 9 65.22 20.23 13.82
CA LEU A 9 64.14 20.98 13.16
C LEU A 9 62.76 20.82 13.84
N LEU A 10 62.74 20.42 15.11
CA LEU A 10 61.49 20.10 15.82
C LEU A 10 61.25 20.87 17.12
N VAL A 11 62.06 21.88 17.48
CA VAL A 11 61.82 22.66 18.72
C VAL A 11 62.00 24.19 18.58
N ILE A 12 62.25 24.74 17.39
CA ILE A 12 62.31 26.21 17.25
C ILE A 12 61.56 26.62 15.98
N ILE A 13 60.24 26.76 16.11
CA ILE A 13 59.43 27.94 15.71
C ILE A 13 58.01 27.65 16.22
N LEU A 14 57.88 27.76 17.54
CA LEU A 14 56.67 28.19 18.21
C LEU A 14 57.02 29.59 18.72
N ALA A 15 56.88 30.60 17.86
CA ALA A 15 57.01 32.00 18.23
C ALA A 15 56.31 32.90 17.20
N LEU A 16 55.07 33.26 17.56
CA LEU A 16 54.52 34.61 17.49
C LEU A 16 53.81 35.12 16.20
N ILE A 17 52.46 35.09 16.27
CA ILE A 17 51.47 36.16 15.95
C ILE A 17 51.23 36.42 14.42
N PRO A 18 50.04 36.87 13.94
CA PRO A 18 48.67 36.31 13.92
C PRO A 18 47.90 36.66 12.59
N LEU A 19 46.56 36.50 12.58
CA LEU A 19 45.55 37.17 11.72
C LEU A 19 45.43 36.72 10.25
N LEU A 20 44.36 35.96 9.95
CA LEU A 20 43.28 36.29 9.00
C LEU A 20 42.17 35.21 9.06
N PRO A 21 40.90 35.54 8.72
CA PRO A 21 39.72 34.84 9.25
C PRO A 21 39.21 33.67 8.38
N THR A 22 38.39 32.87 9.05
CA THR A 22 37.38 31.91 8.58
C THR A 22 36.80 32.17 7.18
N SER A 23 36.93 31.19 6.28
CA SER A 23 35.82 30.68 5.45
C SER A 23 36.29 29.54 4.53
N LEU A 24 35.50 28.45 4.51
CA LEU A 24 35.47 27.40 3.48
C LEU A 24 36.66 26.44 3.37
N GLN A 25 36.69 25.42 4.22
CA GLN A 25 37.01 24.06 3.79
C GLN A 25 35.99 23.12 4.42
N ALA A 26 35.18 22.48 3.56
CA ALA A 26 34.25 21.44 3.94
C ALA A 26 35.05 20.26 4.50
N SER A 27 34.85 19.98 5.79
CA SER A 27 35.28 18.74 6.43
C SER A 27 34.44 17.61 5.88
N THR A 28 35.09 16.62 5.26
CA THR A 28 34.56 15.26 5.20
C THR A 28 34.54 14.73 6.63
N THR A 29 33.45 15.00 7.35
CA THR A 29 33.12 14.21 8.53
C THR A 29 32.70 12.84 8.00
N GLU A 30 33.46 11.80 8.36
CA GLU A 30 32.86 10.49 8.59
C GLU A 30 31.56 10.74 9.37
N LEU A 31 30.44 10.19 8.88
CA LEU A 31 29.25 10.10 9.71
C LEU A 31 29.68 9.28 10.93
N ASP A 32 29.76 9.96 12.07
CA ASP A 32 29.90 9.33 13.37
C ASP A 32 28.72 8.35 13.45
N PRO A 33 28.96 7.02 13.49
CA PRO A 33 27.86 6.11 13.79
C PRO A 33 27.38 6.58 15.15
N GLY A 34 26.10 6.94 15.27
CA GLY A 34 25.55 7.36 16.56
C GLY A 34 25.93 6.36 17.66
N PRO A 35 25.86 6.76 18.93
CA PRO A 35 26.18 5.88 20.05
C PRO A 35 25.56 4.48 19.85
N THR A 36 26.31 3.40 20.13
CA THR A 36 25.67 2.08 20.33
C THR A 36 24.59 2.25 21.39
N TRP A 37 23.48 1.51 21.32
CA TRP A 37 22.37 1.66 22.27
C TRP A 37 22.84 1.48 23.73
N GLU A 38 23.83 0.62 23.98
CA GLU A 38 24.53 0.50 25.27
C GLU A 38 25.12 1.84 25.73
N SER A 39 25.71 2.59 24.81
CA SER A 39 26.27 3.92 25.07
C SER A 39 25.21 5.02 25.14
N TYR A 40 24.05 4.87 24.49
CA TYR A 40 22.88 5.74 24.69
C TYR A 40 22.36 5.60 26.12
N TYR A 41 22.05 4.39 26.57
CA TYR A 41 21.56 4.18 27.93
C TYR A 41 22.63 4.46 28.99
N ALA A 42 23.90 4.13 28.74
CA ALA A 42 24.98 4.51 29.64
C ALA A 42 25.13 6.04 29.78
N GLN A 43 24.88 6.80 28.69
CA GLN A 43 24.83 8.26 28.76
C GLN A 43 23.63 8.73 29.60
N GLN A 44 22.43 8.20 29.34
CA GLN A 44 21.22 8.55 30.10
C GLN A 44 21.40 8.26 31.60
N LEU A 45 21.95 7.10 31.94
CA LEU A 45 22.27 6.72 33.31
C LEU A 45 23.31 7.65 33.96
N ALA A 46 24.30 8.13 33.19
CA ALA A 46 25.29 9.08 33.70
C ALA A 46 24.71 10.48 33.96
N GLU A 47 23.64 10.84 33.27
CA GLU A 47 22.91 12.10 33.42
C GLU A 47 21.83 12.03 34.52
N ARG A 48 21.54 10.82 35.02
CA ARG A 48 20.52 10.56 36.05
C ARG A 48 20.92 11.10 37.42
N ASP A 49 20.04 11.90 38.03
CA ASP A 49 20.26 12.52 39.34
C ASP A 49 20.12 11.52 40.51
N VAL A 50 19.27 10.49 40.35
CA VAL A 50 19.01 9.47 41.37
C VAL A 50 19.64 8.15 40.91
N PRO A 51 20.69 7.65 41.60
CA PRO A 51 21.28 6.37 41.23
C PRO A 51 20.29 5.23 41.46
N PRO A 52 20.20 4.25 40.54
CA PRO A 52 19.37 3.08 40.73
C PRO A 52 19.80 2.29 41.97
N THR A 53 18.83 1.79 42.71
CA THR A 53 19.04 0.97 43.90
C THR A 53 18.34 -0.37 43.72
N ARG A 54 19.05 -1.47 43.93
CA ARG A 54 18.46 -2.83 43.92
C ARG A 54 17.44 -3.00 45.05
N ALA A 55 16.25 -3.49 44.72
CA ALA A 55 15.21 -3.83 45.70
C ALA A 55 15.55 -5.11 46.48
N SER A 56 15.13 -5.17 47.75
CA SER A 56 15.14 -6.43 48.50
C SER A 56 13.87 -7.25 48.19
N GLU A 57 14.04 -8.42 47.55
CA GLU A 57 12.95 -9.36 47.21
C GLU A 57 12.01 -9.64 48.41
N SER A 58 12.60 -9.96 49.58
CA SER A 58 11.84 -10.22 50.80
C SER A 58 10.99 -9.04 51.30
N ARG A 59 11.43 -7.81 50.99
CA ARG A 59 10.72 -6.58 51.35
C ARG A 59 9.64 -6.25 50.33
N ALA A 60 9.97 -6.35 49.03
CA ALA A 60 9.03 -6.17 47.92
C ALA A 60 7.77 -7.03 48.09
N ARG A 61 7.93 -8.27 48.58
CA ARG A 61 6.80 -9.19 48.84
C ARG A 61 5.98 -8.91 50.11
N GLN A 62 6.49 -8.09 51.04
CA GLN A 62 5.89 -7.90 52.36
C GLN A 62 5.22 -6.54 52.55
N THR A 63 5.61 -5.54 51.77
CA THR A 63 5.10 -4.16 51.90
C THR A 63 4.34 -3.76 50.65
N THR A 64 3.23 -3.05 50.84
CA THR A 64 2.53 -2.40 49.73
C THR A 64 3.39 -1.29 49.15
N ALA A 65 3.91 -1.50 47.94
CA ALA A 65 4.67 -0.51 47.18
C ALA A 65 3.77 0.63 46.66
N ALA A 66 4.35 1.69 46.09
CA ALA A 66 3.58 2.69 45.37
C ALA A 66 3.06 2.09 44.07
N TRP A 67 3.94 1.45 43.30
CA TRP A 67 3.62 0.85 42.00
C TRP A 67 4.08 -0.60 41.86
N THR A 68 3.31 -1.38 41.12
CA THR A 68 3.76 -2.62 40.50
C THR A 68 3.55 -2.51 38.99
N PHE A 69 4.65 -2.49 38.25
CA PHE A 69 4.70 -2.54 36.80
C PHE A 69 4.92 -3.99 36.35
N MET A 70 4.02 -4.50 35.51
CA MET A 70 3.97 -5.88 35.07
C MET A 70 4.23 -5.94 33.56
N ALA A 71 5.30 -6.58 33.13
CA ALA A 71 5.60 -6.84 31.72
C ALA A 71 5.24 -8.29 31.37
N TYR A 72 4.25 -8.49 30.52
CA TYR A 72 3.91 -9.78 29.92
C TYR A 72 4.52 -9.83 28.52
N ILE A 73 5.58 -10.61 28.36
CA ILE A 73 6.43 -10.63 27.17
C ILE A 73 6.24 -11.98 26.49
N ALA A 74 5.47 -12.00 25.40
CA ALA A 74 5.32 -13.17 24.54
C ALA A 74 6.50 -13.19 23.55
N GLY A 75 7.61 -13.79 23.96
CA GLY A 75 8.85 -13.82 23.16
C GLY A 75 9.05 -15.12 22.39
N ASP A 76 8.12 -16.09 22.47
CA ASP A 76 8.18 -17.32 21.67
C ASP A 76 7.66 -17.08 20.24
N ASN A 77 8.34 -16.15 19.57
CA ASN A 77 8.13 -15.82 18.18
C ASN A 77 9.35 -15.06 17.63
N ASP A 78 9.25 -14.58 16.40
CA ASP A 78 10.35 -13.92 15.71
C ASP A 78 10.76 -12.53 16.24
N LEU A 79 10.10 -12.05 17.31
CA LEU A 79 10.50 -10.87 18.06
C LEU A 79 11.37 -11.19 19.28
N GLU A 80 11.71 -12.45 19.58
CA GLU A 80 12.44 -12.88 20.79
C GLU A 80 13.67 -12.00 21.14
N ALA A 81 14.47 -11.64 20.13
CA ALA A 81 15.65 -10.80 20.32
C ALA A 81 15.33 -9.40 20.86
N PHE A 82 14.19 -8.82 20.48
CA PHE A 82 13.70 -7.54 20.99
C PHE A 82 13.11 -7.70 22.40
N ALA A 83 12.42 -8.81 22.68
CA ALA A 83 11.92 -9.13 24.02
C ALA A 83 13.05 -9.19 25.06
N LEU A 84 14.16 -9.85 24.71
CA LEU A 84 15.35 -9.93 25.56
C LEU A 84 15.98 -8.55 25.78
N ARG A 85 16.13 -7.77 24.71
CA ARG A 85 16.63 -6.40 24.80
C ARG A 85 15.78 -5.55 25.72
N ASP A 86 14.46 -5.59 25.56
CA ASP A 86 13.57 -4.73 26.34
C ASP A 86 13.58 -5.14 27.82
N LEU A 87 13.76 -6.43 28.12
CA LEU A 87 14.02 -6.87 29.49
C LEU A 87 15.34 -6.29 30.03
N ASP A 88 16.43 -6.27 29.25
CA ASP A 88 17.68 -5.61 29.67
C ASP A 88 17.51 -4.09 29.87
N GLU A 89 16.70 -3.43 29.05
CA GLU A 89 16.39 -2.00 29.24
C GLU A 89 15.69 -1.76 30.59
N MET A 90 14.78 -2.66 30.97
CA MET A 90 14.18 -2.63 32.30
C MET A 90 15.21 -2.91 33.40
N GLU A 91 16.18 -3.82 33.19
CA GLU A 91 17.30 -4.05 34.12
C GLU A 91 18.17 -2.81 34.31
N PHE A 92 18.29 -1.95 33.30
CA PHE A 92 19.08 -0.72 33.40
C PHE A 92 18.47 0.32 34.36
N ILE A 93 17.23 0.11 34.81
CA ILE A 93 16.57 0.85 35.90
C ILE A 93 16.43 -0.01 37.15
N GLY A 94 15.81 -1.19 37.01
CA GLY A 94 15.54 -2.14 38.08
C GLY A 94 14.47 -1.71 39.10
N SER A 95 13.94 -2.69 39.83
CA SER A 95 12.97 -2.47 40.91
C SER A 95 13.59 -1.69 42.08
N THR A 96 12.76 -0.89 42.76
CA THR A 96 13.11 -0.14 43.98
C THR A 96 12.27 -0.60 45.18
N ASP A 97 12.43 0.05 46.35
CA ASP A 97 11.57 -0.21 47.51
C ASP A 97 10.12 0.29 47.34
N GLU A 98 9.87 1.22 46.41
CA GLU A 98 8.55 1.83 46.17
C GLU A 98 7.93 1.44 44.82
N VAL A 99 8.71 0.82 43.93
CA VAL A 99 8.28 0.40 42.59
C VAL A 99 8.77 -1.02 42.35
N ASN A 100 7.82 -1.96 42.21
CA ASN A 100 8.11 -3.31 41.76
C ASN A 100 8.05 -3.35 40.24
N ILE A 101 9.08 -3.88 39.59
CA ILE A 101 9.08 -4.18 38.14
C ILE A 101 9.17 -5.69 38.02
N VAL A 102 8.12 -6.31 37.50
CA VAL A 102 8.03 -7.76 37.36
C VAL A 102 7.76 -8.12 35.91
N ALA A 103 8.41 -9.16 35.44
CA ALA A 103 8.24 -9.64 34.07
C ALA A 103 7.90 -11.12 34.06
N GLN A 104 7.03 -11.54 33.15
CA GLN A 104 6.98 -12.91 32.64
C GLN A 104 7.41 -12.85 31.18
N ILE A 105 8.41 -13.64 30.83
CA ILE A 105 8.88 -13.78 29.45
C ILE A 105 8.86 -15.25 29.08
N ASP A 106 8.21 -15.58 27.97
CA ASP A 106 8.35 -16.87 27.31
C ASP A 106 9.31 -16.77 26.14
N ARG A 107 10.12 -17.82 25.93
CA ARG A 107 11.22 -17.81 24.96
C ARG A 107 11.19 -19.06 24.10
N SER A 108 11.57 -18.88 22.85
CA SER A 108 11.66 -19.94 21.86
C SER A 108 12.97 -20.73 21.93
N ASP A 109 12.99 -21.92 21.35
CA ASP A 109 14.21 -22.70 21.12
C ASP A 109 14.89 -22.42 19.76
N ILE A 110 14.28 -21.57 18.91
CA ILE A 110 14.73 -21.36 17.53
C ILE A 110 15.10 -19.93 17.14
N TYR A 111 14.68 -18.90 17.87
CA TYR A 111 14.81 -17.51 17.40
C TYR A 111 16.09 -16.82 17.86
N ASP A 112 16.41 -16.87 19.15
CA ASP A 112 17.57 -16.17 19.71
C ASP A 112 18.37 -17.02 20.73
N THR A 113 19.71 -17.02 20.56
CA THR A 113 20.64 -17.74 21.45
C THR A 113 21.69 -16.79 22.07
N SER A 114 21.41 -15.48 22.10
CA SER A 114 22.35 -14.44 22.54
C SER A 114 22.51 -14.40 24.06
N HIS A 115 21.46 -14.77 24.77
CA HIS A 115 21.42 -14.94 26.22
C HIS A 115 21.62 -16.42 26.58
N ASP A 116 21.60 -16.82 27.86
CA ASP A 116 21.90 -18.17 28.38
C ASP A 116 21.07 -19.37 27.81
N ASP A 117 20.37 -19.17 26.69
CA ASP A 117 19.76 -20.17 25.78
C ASP A 117 18.73 -21.07 26.47
N TRP A 118 18.00 -20.50 27.43
CA TRP A 118 16.80 -21.09 28.00
C TRP A 118 15.58 -20.82 27.12
N THR A 119 14.62 -21.74 27.14
CA THR A 119 13.54 -21.86 26.15
C THR A 119 12.19 -22.15 26.84
N ASP A 120 11.95 -21.55 28.01
CA ASP A 120 10.80 -21.89 28.87
C ASP A 120 10.31 -20.65 29.62
N ALA A 121 9.01 -20.45 29.81
CA ALA A 121 8.54 -19.22 30.45
C ALA A 121 9.04 -19.06 31.90
N ARG A 122 9.52 -17.85 32.21
CA ARG A 122 10.09 -17.47 33.52
C ARG A 122 9.57 -16.15 34.01
N ARG A 123 9.58 -16.00 35.33
CA ARG A 123 9.17 -14.80 36.05
C ARG A 123 10.35 -14.18 36.77
N TYR A 124 10.49 -12.87 36.61
CA TYR A 124 11.57 -12.09 37.18
C TYR A 124 11.04 -10.98 38.09
N LEU A 125 11.75 -10.74 39.18
CA LEU A 125 11.77 -9.43 39.82
C LEU A 125 12.95 -8.70 39.18
N VAL A 126 12.66 -7.71 38.35
CA VAL A 126 13.69 -7.03 37.55
C VAL A 126 14.60 -6.25 38.49
N GLN A 127 15.91 -6.48 38.40
CA GLN A 127 16.92 -5.87 39.27
C GLN A 127 17.87 -4.99 38.47
N PHE A 128 18.40 -3.96 39.14
CA PHE A 128 19.34 -3.07 38.47
C PHE A 128 20.60 -3.83 38.04
N ASP A 129 20.87 -3.82 36.74
CA ASP A 129 22.07 -4.35 36.12
C ASP A 129 22.48 -3.55 34.87
N THR A 130 23.74 -3.66 34.49
CA THR A 130 24.30 -2.97 33.32
C THR A 130 24.89 -3.90 32.27
N ASP A 131 24.69 -5.22 32.42
CA ASP A 131 25.19 -6.24 31.50
C ASP A 131 24.10 -6.64 30.50
N PHE A 132 24.11 -6.04 29.32
CA PHE A 132 23.17 -6.32 28.22
C PHE A 132 23.45 -7.63 27.46
N THR A 133 24.15 -8.57 28.09
CA THR A 133 24.48 -9.87 27.47
C THR A 133 23.88 -11.04 28.22
N ALA A 134 23.23 -10.78 29.36
CA ALA A 134 22.62 -11.79 30.20
C ALA A 134 21.51 -11.16 31.06
N ILE A 135 20.38 -11.84 31.16
CA ILE A 135 19.32 -11.49 32.10
C ILE A 135 19.80 -11.85 33.50
N ASN A 136 20.30 -10.86 34.24
CA ASN A 136 20.89 -11.06 35.57
C ASN A 136 19.89 -10.82 36.71
N SER A 137 18.65 -10.46 36.37
CA SER A 137 17.53 -10.35 37.31
C SER A 137 17.25 -11.64 38.05
N GLU A 138 16.70 -11.48 39.25
CA GLU A 138 16.36 -12.62 40.10
C GLU A 138 15.17 -13.38 39.51
N GLU A 139 15.40 -14.63 39.09
CA GLU A 139 14.32 -15.56 38.74
C GLU A 139 13.52 -15.91 40.01
N VAL A 140 12.26 -15.47 40.03
CA VAL A 140 11.34 -15.61 41.17
C VAL A 140 10.26 -16.66 40.93
N GLY A 141 10.22 -17.25 39.74
CA GLY A 141 9.37 -18.39 39.42
C GLY A 141 9.65 -18.94 38.02
N THR A 142 9.69 -20.26 37.91
CA THR A 142 9.68 -20.97 36.62
C THR A 142 8.25 -21.37 36.31
N VAL A 143 7.72 -20.92 35.17
CA VAL A 143 6.38 -21.28 34.66
C VAL A 143 6.47 -22.54 33.81
N GLY A 144 7.56 -22.67 33.04
CA GLY A 144 7.76 -23.71 32.03
C GLY A 144 7.19 -23.28 30.68
N GLU A 145 7.31 -24.12 29.65
CA GLU A 145 6.69 -23.88 28.34
C GLU A 145 5.22 -23.46 28.48
N SER A 146 4.85 -22.34 27.89
CA SER A 146 3.57 -21.71 28.16
C SER A 146 2.99 -21.09 26.90
N ASN A 147 1.83 -21.55 26.44
CA ASN A 147 1.12 -20.85 25.38
C ASN A 147 0.78 -19.41 25.83
N THR A 148 1.49 -18.43 25.29
CA THR A 148 1.33 -17.01 25.62
C THR A 148 0.10 -16.39 24.96
N GLY A 149 -0.44 -17.05 23.93
CA GLY A 149 -1.74 -16.81 23.30
C GLY A 149 -2.94 -17.25 24.15
N ASP A 150 -2.74 -18.07 25.20
CA ASP A 150 -3.82 -18.54 26.07
C ASP A 150 -4.21 -17.46 27.12
N PRO A 151 -5.50 -17.06 27.22
CA PRO A 151 -5.95 -16.09 28.22
C PRO A 151 -5.68 -16.52 29.66
N ASP A 152 -5.64 -17.82 29.97
CA ASP A 152 -5.35 -18.30 31.31
C ASP A 152 -3.90 -18.00 31.71
N THR A 153 -2.97 -17.99 30.75
CA THR A 153 -1.55 -17.64 30.99
C THR A 153 -1.41 -16.18 31.41
N LEU A 154 -2.08 -15.26 30.70
CA LEU A 154 -2.09 -13.84 31.04
C LEU A 154 -2.76 -13.59 32.40
N ALA A 155 -3.93 -14.19 32.64
CA ALA A 155 -4.63 -14.06 33.92
C ALA A 155 -3.77 -14.57 35.08
N ASP A 156 -3.12 -15.73 34.93
CA ASP A 156 -2.25 -16.32 35.94
C ASP A 156 -1.04 -15.44 36.26
N PHE A 157 -0.45 -14.79 35.24
CA PHE A 157 0.63 -13.83 35.44
C PHE A 157 0.16 -12.62 36.26
N MET A 158 -0.96 -12.01 35.87
CA MET A 158 -1.52 -10.83 36.55
C MET A 158 -1.86 -11.15 38.01
N ILE A 159 -2.56 -12.28 38.25
CA ILE A 159 -2.94 -12.73 39.59
C ILE A 159 -1.68 -12.94 40.44
N TRP A 160 -0.68 -13.63 39.90
CA TRP A 160 0.59 -13.83 40.60
C TRP A 160 1.29 -12.51 40.94
N ALA A 161 1.40 -11.59 39.98
CA ALA A 161 2.09 -10.33 40.15
C ALA A 161 1.42 -9.47 41.23
N MET A 162 0.09 -9.29 41.15
CA MET A 162 -0.66 -8.45 42.10
C MET A 162 -0.72 -9.03 43.51
N THR A 163 -0.74 -10.36 43.64
CA THR A 163 -0.77 -11.03 44.94
C THR A 163 0.61 -11.13 45.59
N THR A 164 1.65 -11.33 44.79
CA THR A 164 3.03 -11.49 45.28
C THR A 164 3.69 -10.14 45.54
N TYR A 165 3.37 -9.13 44.75
CA TYR A 165 3.93 -7.77 44.81
C TYR A 165 2.81 -6.74 44.96
N PRO A 166 2.19 -6.65 46.16
CA PRO A 166 1.09 -5.72 46.38
C PRO A 166 1.55 -4.26 46.24
N ALA A 167 0.73 -3.42 45.60
CA ALA A 167 1.00 -2.00 45.42
C ALA A 167 -0.28 -1.17 45.53
N GLN A 168 -0.14 0.16 45.56
CA GLN A 168 -1.26 1.08 45.49
C GLN A 168 -1.76 1.24 44.05
N HIS A 169 -0.83 1.18 43.09
CA HIS A 169 -1.09 1.34 41.67
C HIS A 169 -0.52 0.17 40.86
N TYR A 170 -1.21 -0.19 39.77
CA TYR A 170 -0.84 -1.31 38.91
C TYR A 170 -0.81 -0.90 37.44
N ALA A 171 0.32 -1.16 36.78
CA ALA A 171 0.48 -1.03 35.34
C ALA A 171 0.76 -2.41 34.72
N LEU A 172 0.04 -2.75 33.64
CA LEU A 172 0.29 -3.93 32.82
C LEU A 172 0.79 -3.48 31.44
N VAL A 173 1.85 -4.08 30.93
CA VAL A 173 2.27 -3.97 29.53
C VAL A 173 2.23 -5.36 28.92
N ILE A 174 1.50 -5.49 27.81
CA ILE A 174 1.50 -6.69 26.96
C ILE A 174 2.39 -6.35 25.76
N TRP A 175 3.47 -7.10 25.64
CA TRP A 175 4.51 -6.91 24.63
C TRP A 175 4.44 -8.07 23.65
N ASP A 176 4.23 -7.76 22.37
CA ASP A 176 4.40 -8.69 21.23
C ASP A 176 4.02 -8.05 19.87
N HIS A 177 3.88 -8.87 18.81
CA HIS A 177 2.98 -8.64 17.69
C HIS A 177 1.57 -8.22 18.13
N GLY A 178 0.98 -7.31 17.37
CA GLY A 178 -0.39 -6.86 17.55
C GLY A 178 -1.14 -6.78 16.23
N GLY A 179 -2.42 -7.14 16.26
CA GLY A 179 -3.28 -7.25 15.09
C GLY A 179 -4.52 -6.37 15.16
N SER A 180 -4.55 -5.35 16.03
CA SER A 180 -5.77 -4.60 16.36
C SER A 180 -6.83 -5.53 16.96
N TRP A 181 -8.07 -5.50 16.43
CA TRP A 181 -9.17 -6.35 16.86
C TRP A 181 -8.94 -7.85 16.66
N LEU A 182 -7.91 -8.25 15.91
CA LEU A 182 -7.57 -9.66 15.71
C LEU A 182 -6.92 -10.27 16.95
N GLY A 183 -6.21 -9.48 17.76
CA GLY A 183 -5.53 -10.00 18.94
C GLY A 183 -4.10 -9.51 19.09
N ILE A 184 -3.40 -10.12 20.05
CA ILE A 184 -2.04 -9.80 20.51
C ILE A 184 -1.38 -11.05 21.11
N ALA A 185 -0.07 -11.03 21.35
CA ALA A 185 0.66 -12.07 22.10
C ALA A 185 0.60 -13.44 21.41
N THR A 186 1.15 -13.46 20.20
CA THR A 186 1.33 -14.61 19.32
C THR A 186 2.39 -15.56 19.87
N ASP A 187 2.05 -16.84 19.85
CA ASP A 187 2.91 -17.93 20.29
C ASP A 187 3.13 -18.94 19.15
N ASP A 188 4.34 -18.94 18.58
CA ASP A 188 4.67 -19.74 17.40
C ASP A 188 4.79 -21.23 17.72
N SER A 189 5.14 -21.60 18.95
CA SER A 189 5.26 -23.01 19.36
C SER A 189 3.90 -23.62 19.70
N ALA A 190 2.89 -22.78 19.98
CA ALA A 190 1.51 -23.16 20.27
C ALA A 190 0.57 -23.10 19.05
N ASP A 191 1.02 -23.51 17.85
CA ASP A 191 0.24 -23.46 16.60
C ASP A 191 -0.11 -22.02 16.12
N ASN A 192 0.74 -21.03 16.45
CA ASN A 192 0.55 -19.60 16.17
C ASN A 192 -0.70 -19.03 16.86
N ASP A 193 -0.92 -19.40 18.12
CA ASP A 193 -2.07 -18.95 18.90
C ASP A 193 -1.92 -17.48 19.30
N ASP A 194 -3.03 -16.74 19.35
CA ASP A 194 -3.06 -15.31 19.66
C ASP A 194 -4.18 -15.01 20.67
N ILE A 195 -3.94 -14.10 21.63
CA ILE A 195 -5.00 -13.63 22.53
C ILE A 195 -5.96 -12.75 21.73
N THR A 196 -7.14 -13.27 21.41
CA THR A 196 -8.22 -12.49 20.78
C THR A 196 -8.80 -11.44 21.75
N LEU A 197 -9.60 -10.49 21.25
CA LEU A 197 -10.25 -9.51 22.14
C LEU A 197 -11.22 -10.14 23.16
N LEU A 198 -11.90 -11.23 22.81
CA LEU A 198 -12.76 -11.95 23.75
C LEU A 198 -11.93 -12.62 24.86
N GLU A 199 -10.83 -13.24 24.48
CA GLU A 199 -9.91 -13.88 25.43
C GLU A 199 -9.20 -12.84 26.32
N LEU A 200 -8.89 -11.66 25.77
CA LEU A 200 -8.38 -10.54 26.55
C LEU A 200 -9.40 -10.06 27.60
N ASP A 201 -10.68 -9.92 27.23
CA ASP A 201 -11.76 -9.62 28.19
C ASP A 201 -11.84 -10.69 29.28
N GLU A 202 -11.81 -11.98 28.91
CA GLU A 202 -11.84 -13.11 29.84
C GLU A 202 -10.65 -13.09 30.81
N ALA A 203 -9.43 -12.88 30.32
CA ALA A 203 -8.21 -12.83 31.12
C ALA A 203 -8.23 -11.66 32.12
N LEU A 204 -8.58 -10.46 31.65
CA LEU A 204 -8.65 -9.26 32.50
C LEU A 204 -9.76 -9.37 33.54
N GLN A 205 -10.92 -9.91 33.16
CA GLN A 205 -12.03 -10.17 34.08
C GLN A 205 -11.63 -11.17 35.16
N ARG A 206 -10.99 -12.27 34.77
CA ARG A 206 -10.51 -13.29 35.72
C ARG A 206 -9.51 -12.67 36.69
N ALA A 207 -8.49 -11.98 36.19
CA ALA A 207 -7.45 -11.38 37.04
C ALA A 207 -8.00 -10.35 38.03
N THR A 208 -8.83 -9.41 37.58
CA THR A 208 -9.45 -8.39 38.45
C THR A 208 -10.38 -9.01 39.49
N SER A 209 -11.18 -10.00 39.10
CA SER A 209 -12.11 -10.67 40.02
C SER A 209 -11.42 -11.51 41.10
N GLU A 210 -10.35 -12.23 40.76
CA GLU A 210 -9.62 -13.09 41.71
C GLU A 210 -8.71 -12.30 42.65
N THR A 211 -8.13 -11.19 42.19
CA THR A 211 -7.28 -10.32 43.00
C THR A 211 -8.09 -9.33 43.84
N GLY A 212 -9.32 -9.00 43.42
CA GLY A 212 -10.15 -7.96 44.03
C GLY A 212 -9.71 -6.54 43.68
N ILE A 213 -8.82 -6.38 42.69
CA ILE A 213 -8.48 -5.09 42.09
C ILE A 213 -9.58 -4.69 41.12
N ASP A 214 -10.23 -3.55 41.35
CA ASP A 214 -11.35 -3.07 40.53
C ASP A 214 -10.89 -2.70 39.11
N LYS A 215 -9.85 -1.87 39.02
CA LYS A 215 -9.21 -1.49 37.76
C LYS A 215 -7.70 -1.34 37.94
N LEU A 216 -6.96 -1.65 36.88
CA LEU A 216 -5.59 -1.20 36.70
C LEU A 216 -5.56 0.31 36.53
N ASP A 217 -4.44 0.92 36.91
CA ASP A 217 -4.19 2.32 36.62
C ASP A 217 -3.89 2.49 35.14
N LEU A 218 -3.05 1.62 34.59
CA LEU A 218 -2.62 1.69 33.19
C LEU A 218 -2.51 0.31 32.57
N ILE A 219 -3.00 0.17 31.35
CA ILE A 219 -2.71 -0.97 30.48
C ILE A 219 -1.98 -0.46 29.23
N GLY A 220 -0.90 -1.12 28.87
CA GLY A 220 0.00 -0.75 27.81
C GLY A 220 0.09 -1.84 26.77
N PHE A 221 0.17 -1.44 25.51
CA PHE A 221 0.43 -2.35 24.41
C PHE A 221 1.70 -1.90 23.70
N ASP A 222 2.77 -2.64 23.95
CA ASP A 222 3.98 -2.55 23.12
C ASP A 222 3.83 -3.50 21.95
N ALA A 223 2.84 -3.18 21.12
CA ALA A 223 2.36 -4.00 20.03
C ALA A 223 1.70 -3.15 18.94
N CYS A 224 1.73 -3.64 17.70
CA CYS A 224 1.18 -2.94 16.54
C CYS A 224 -0.35 -2.79 16.61
N LEU A 225 -0.87 -1.64 16.17
CA LEU A 225 -2.31 -1.42 15.87
C LEU A 225 -3.29 -1.55 17.06
N MET A 226 -2.80 -1.62 18.30
CA MET A 226 -3.63 -1.79 19.49
C MET A 226 -4.33 -0.50 19.95
N GLY A 227 -4.00 0.64 19.36
CA GLY A 227 -4.62 1.95 19.62
C GLY A 227 -5.96 2.15 18.94
N GLY A 228 -6.81 1.12 18.93
CA GLY A 228 -8.11 1.13 18.28
C GLY A 228 -9.27 1.25 19.26
N LEU A 229 -10.38 1.85 18.83
CA LEU A 229 -11.59 1.94 19.65
C LEU A 229 -12.11 0.55 20.05
N GLU A 230 -11.92 -0.46 19.19
CA GLU A 230 -12.29 -1.85 19.50
C GLU A 230 -11.54 -2.40 20.72
N VAL A 231 -10.24 -2.14 20.78
CA VAL A 231 -9.37 -2.55 21.89
C VAL A 231 -9.73 -1.75 23.15
N TYR A 232 -9.88 -0.43 23.01
CA TYR A 232 -10.18 0.45 24.14
C TYR A 232 -11.52 0.15 24.80
N GLU A 233 -12.55 -0.21 24.04
CA GLU A 233 -13.80 -0.66 24.64
C GLU A 233 -13.64 -1.96 25.43
N THR A 234 -12.93 -2.93 24.85
CA THR A 234 -12.69 -4.25 25.47
C THR A 234 -12.02 -4.10 26.85
N ILE A 235 -11.07 -3.18 26.98
CA ILE A 235 -10.27 -3.02 28.21
C ILE A 235 -10.80 -1.95 29.18
N ALA A 236 -11.72 -1.07 28.74
CA ALA A 236 -12.25 0.01 29.57
C ALA A 236 -12.88 -0.45 30.90
N PRO A 237 -13.51 -1.64 31.01
CA PRO A 237 -13.99 -2.14 32.29
C PRO A 237 -12.87 -2.39 33.32
N TYR A 238 -11.64 -2.67 32.88
CA TYR A 238 -10.56 -3.18 33.72
C TYR A 238 -9.39 -2.23 33.91
N SER A 239 -9.33 -1.10 33.20
CA SER A 239 -8.26 -0.10 33.33
C SER A 239 -8.77 1.34 33.31
N LEU A 240 -8.03 2.26 33.92
CA LEU A 240 -8.30 3.71 33.88
C LEU A 240 -7.70 4.38 32.65
N TYR A 241 -6.45 4.04 32.31
CA TYR A 241 -5.75 4.59 31.15
C TYR A 241 -5.20 3.47 30.25
N SER A 242 -5.04 3.78 28.96
CA SER A 242 -4.31 2.92 28.03
C SER A 242 -3.20 3.68 27.33
N VAL A 243 -2.08 3.01 27.05
CA VAL A 243 -1.04 3.49 26.13
C VAL A 243 -0.90 2.52 24.97
N ALA A 244 -1.11 2.98 23.75
CA ALA A 244 -1.11 2.13 22.57
C ALA A 244 -0.83 2.92 21.29
N SER A 245 -0.39 2.21 20.23
CA SER A 245 -0.19 2.78 18.90
C SER A 245 -1.37 2.43 18.00
N ALA A 246 -1.93 3.43 17.32
CA ALA A 246 -2.91 3.21 16.27
C ALA A 246 -2.27 2.62 15.00
N GLU A 247 -0.96 2.83 14.83
CA GLU A 247 -0.14 2.36 13.70
C GLU A 247 0.77 1.18 14.11
N LEU A 248 1.54 0.66 13.17
CA LEU A 248 2.67 -0.22 13.45
C LEU A 248 3.66 0.44 14.42
N ILE A 249 4.14 -0.34 15.39
CA ILE A 249 5.25 0.05 16.28
C ILE A 249 6.55 -0.49 15.66
N PRO A 250 7.63 0.31 15.59
CA PRO A 250 8.92 -0.19 15.14
C PRO A 250 9.45 -1.31 16.04
N GLY A 251 10.23 -2.26 15.51
CA GLY A 251 10.61 -3.48 16.24
C GLY A 251 11.34 -3.29 17.58
N TYR A 252 11.91 -2.11 17.85
CA TYR A 252 12.51 -1.78 19.16
C TYR A 252 11.50 -1.49 20.28
N GLY A 253 10.20 -1.43 19.99
CA GLY A 253 9.16 -1.24 20.99
C GLY A 253 9.23 0.09 21.74
N TRP A 254 8.88 0.07 23.01
CA TRP A 254 8.91 1.24 23.91
C TRP A 254 10.34 1.55 24.38
N ASP A 255 10.59 2.81 24.76
CA ASP A 255 11.79 3.18 25.54
C ASP A 255 11.51 2.89 27.02
N TYR A 256 11.76 1.63 27.44
CA TYR A 256 11.50 1.17 28.81
C TYR A 256 12.36 1.87 29.84
N PHE A 257 13.59 2.26 29.47
CA PHE A 257 14.44 3.06 30.34
C PHE A 257 13.75 4.39 30.69
N GLY A 258 13.32 5.15 29.67
CA GLY A 258 12.67 6.45 29.88
C GLY A 258 11.34 6.33 30.63
N ALA A 259 10.55 5.31 30.31
CA ALA A 259 9.29 5.02 30.99
C ALA A 259 9.50 4.74 32.49
N LEU A 260 10.37 3.76 32.81
CA LEU A 260 10.56 3.29 34.18
C LEU A 260 11.41 4.27 35.01
N ASP A 261 12.25 5.09 34.38
CA ASP A 261 12.94 6.18 35.06
C ASP A 261 11.94 7.18 35.66
N ALA A 262 10.94 7.62 34.88
CA ALA A 262 9.91 8.54 35.37
C ALA A 262 9.20 8.01 36.62
N LEU A 263 8.87 6.71 36.62
CA LEU A 263 8.18 6.04 37.72
C LEU A 263 9.07 5.85 38.97
N THR A 264 10.34 5.49 38.77
CA THR A 264 11.26 5.21 39.88
C THR A 264 11.85 6.49 40.49
N VAL A 265 11.94 7.59 39.74
CA VAL A 265 12.34 8.91 40.24
C VAL A 265 11.21 9.58 41.03
N ASP A 266 9.97 9.46 40.56
CA ASP A 266 8.78 9.95 41.26
C ASP A 266 7.69 8.86 41.37
N PRO A 267 7.75 8.01 42.41
CA PRO A 267 6.72 7.00 42.65
C PRO A 267 5.32 7.59 42.95
N THR A 268 5.20 8.91 43.13
CA THR A 268 3.92 9.60 43.33
C THR A 268 3.34 10.19 42.06
N ILE A 269 4.00 9.98 40.91
CA ILE A 269 3.54 10.41 39.59
C ILE A 269 2.09 9.99 39.35
N ASP A 270 1.28 10.90 38.82
CA ASP A 270 -0.09 10.56 38.42
C ASP A 270 -0.08 9.71 37.14
N THR A 271 -1.08 8.84 37.00
CA THR A 271 -1.13 7.84 35.92
C THR A 271 -1.13 8.47 34.53
N ALA A 272 -1.80 9.62 34.34
CA ALA A 272 -1.84 10.32 33.06
C ALA A 272 -0.46 10.91 32.70
N ALA A 273 0.24 11.48 33.68
CA ALA A 273 1.62 11.94 33.52
C ALA A 273 2.59 10.78 33.27
N PHE A 274 2.40 9.63 33.93
CA PHE A 274 3.20 8.43 33.67
C PHE A 274 3.00 7.93 32.23
N GLY A 275 1.76 7.80 31.76
CA GLY A 275 1.48 7.48 30.36
C GLY A 275 2.09 8.50 29.38
N THR A 276 2.04 9.79 29.73
CA THR A 276 2.65 10.86 28.92
C THR A 276 4.17 10.69 28.84
N ALA A 277 4.83 10.31 29.94
CA ALA A 277 6.25 10.04 29.97
C ALA A 277 6.65 8.87 29.05
N ILE A 278 5.84 7.80 29.01
CA ILE A 278 6.03 6.67 28.09
C ILE A 278 5.98 7.15 26.63
N VAL A 279 4.97 7.94 26.26
CA VAL A 279 4.82 8.46 24.89
C VAL A 279 5.93 9.42 24.51
N ASP A 280 6.34 10.30 25.42
CA ASP A 280 7.41 11.27 25.16
C ASP A 280 8.78 10.59 25.06
N SER A 281 9.09 9.58 25.89
CA SER A 281 10.34 8.81 25.78
C SER A 281 10.41 8.03 24.47
N PHE A 282 9.33 7.33 24.12
CA PHE A 282 9.17 6.65 22.83
C PHE A 282 9.42 7.62 21.66
N TYR A 283 8.70 8.75 21.64
CA TYR A 283 8.85 9.74 20.56
C TYR A 283 10.27 10.30 20.49
N GLN A 284 10.88 10.60 21.65
CA GLN A 284 12.26 11.08 21.71
C GLN A 284 13.22 10.02 21.14
N PHE A 285 13.14 8.77 21.60
CA PHE A 285 13.99 7.68 21.15
C PHE A 285 13.99 7.55 19.62
N TYR A 286 12.82 7.53 18.99
CA TYR A 286 12.72 7.37 17.54
C TYR A 286 13.08 8.64 16.76
N THR A 287 12.93 9.82 17.33
CA THR A 287 13.33 11.07 16.66
C THR A 287 14.81 11.41 16.81
N THR A 288 15.49 10.90 17.83
CA THR A 288 16.91 11.19 18.08
C THR A 288 17.86 10.07 17.65
N ASN A 289 17.46 8.81 17.80
CA ASN A 289 18.38 7.67 17.67
C ASN A 289 18.05 6.73 16.51
N ALA A 290 16.77 6.56 16.18
CA ALA A 290 16.32 5.63 15.15
C ALA A 290 15.83 6.37 13.90
N THR A 291 16.77 6.92 13.13
CA THR A 291 16.51 7.81 11.98
C THR A 291 15.85 7.14 10.75
N ASN A 292 15.53 5.84 10.83
CA ASN A 292 15.10 5.05 9.67
C ASN A 292 13.62 4.63 9.72
N TYR A 293 12.85 5.10 10.70
CA TYR A 293 11.41 4.83 10.78
C TYR A 293 10.61 6.06 10.36
N ASP A 294 9.91 5.94 9.23
CA ASP A 294 9.15 7.05 8.64
C ASP A 294 7.79 7.27 9.32
N LEU A 295 7.17 6.21 9.83
CA LEU A 295 5.81 6.22 10.40
C LEU A 295 5.77 5.43 11.71
N PHE A 296 5.46 6.12 12.80
CA PHE A 296 5.20 5.56 14.12
C PHE A 296 4.34 6.54 14.91
N ASN A 297 3.51 6.04 15.83
CA ASN A 297 2.78 6.88 16.77
C ASN A 297 2.55 6.16 18.10
N LEU A 298 2.24 6.92 19.14
CA LEU A 298 1.83 6.38 20.44
C LEU A 298 0.92 7.40 21.13
N GLY A 299 -0.15 6.92 21.76
CA GLY A 299 -1.15 7.73 22.42
C GLY A 299 -1.49 7.23 23.82
N VAL A 300 -1.85 8.16 24.70
CA VAL A 300 -2.41 7.90 26.03
C VAL A 300 -3.89 8.25 25.99
N VAL A 301 -4.75 7.31 26.36
CA VAL A 301 -6.21 7.54 26.42
C VAL A 301 -6.76 7.32 27.83
N ASP A 302 -7.74 8.13 28.21
CA ASP A 302 -8.56 7.99 29.42
C ASP A 302 -9.76 7.09 29.11
N LEU A 303 -9.70 5.84 29.56
CA LEU A 303 -10.72 4.83 29.28
C LEU A 303 -12.04 5.09 30.02
N SER A 304 -12.06 5.98 31.03
CA SER A 304 -13.32 6.40 31.65
C SER A 304 -14.21 7.21 30.71
N LEU A 305 -13.65 7.69 29.59
CA LEU A 305 -14.35 8.47 28.57
C LEU A 305 -14.74 7.67 27.32
N THR A 306 -14.55 6.35 27.33
CA THR A 306 -15.00 5.46 26.23
C THR A 306 -16.51 5.51 26.03
N ASP A 307 -17.31 5.42 27.10
CA ASP A 307 -18.79 5.47 27.03
C ASP A 307 -19.32 6.74 26.32
N PRO A 308 -18.88 7.97 26.68
CA PRO A 308 -19.21 9.18 25.92
C PRO A 308 -18.90 9.14 24.42
N VAL A 309 -17.81 8.49 24.01
CA VAL A 309 -17.45 8.34 22.59
C VAL A 309 -18.47 7.41 21.90
N LEU A 310 -18.79 6.27 22.51
CA LEU A 310 -19.77 5.32 22.00
C LEU A 310 -21.18 5.91 21.94
N GLU A 311 -21.59 6.68 22.94
CA GLU A 311 -22.87 7.41 22.93
C GLU A 311 -22.96 8.44 21.79
N SER A 312 -21.87 9.14 21.50
CA SER A 312 -21.80 10.04 20.34
C SER A 312 -21.82 9.26 19.02
N LEU A 313 -21.11 8.13 18.94
CA LEU A 313 -21.09 7.28 17.76
C LEU A 313 -22.47 6.69 17.44
N GLN A 314 -23.24 6.32 18.47
CA GLN A 314 -24.62 5.86 18.30
C GLN A 314 -25.49 6.93 17.61
N LYS A 315 -25.28 8.23 17.88
CA LYS A 315 -26.03 9.30 17.21
C LYS A 315 -25.71 9.37 15.72
N VAL A 316 -24.44 9.19 15.34
CA VAL A 316 -24.03 9.12 13.93
C VAL A 316 -24.76 7.97 13.23
N ILE A 317 -24.78 6.79 13.86
CA ILE A 317 -25.46 5.60 13.34
C ILE A 317 -26.97 5.82 13.22
N ASP A 318 -27.60 6.47 14.19
CA ASP A 318 -29.04 6.74 14.15
C ASP A 318 -29.42 7.67 12.99
N VAL A 319 -28.59 8.67 12.69
CA VAL A 319 -28.79 9.55 11.53
C VAL A 319 -28.60 8.76 10.23
N ILE A 320 -27.52 7.99 10.10
CA ILE A 320 -27.25 7.16 8.91
C ILE A 320 -28.37 6.14 8.70
N ARG A 321 -28.86 5.50 9.76
CA ARG A 321 -29.95 4.51 9.68
C ARG A 321 -31.25 5.09 9.11
N ALA A 322 -31.50 6.39 9.31
CA ALA A 322 -32.71 7.04 8.80
C ALA A 322 -32.69 7.17 7.27
N ASP A 323 -31.53 7.44 6.67
CA ASP A 323 -31.33 7.48 5.21
C ASP A 323 -29.88 7.12 4.83
N PRO A 324 -29.56 5.82 4.73
CA PRO A 324 -28.20 5.36 4.46
C PRO A 324 -27.67 5.83 3.09
N THR A 325 -28.56 5.99 2.10
CA THR A 325 -28.19 6.41 0.75
C THR A 325 -27.80 7.88 0.71
N ALA A 326 -28.46 8.75 1.48
CA ALA A 326 -28.11 10.16 1.55
C ALA A 326 -26.73 10.41 2.21
N ALA A 327 -26.32 9.55 3.14
CA ALA A 327 -25.03 9.66 3.83
C ALA A 327 -23.84 9.08 3.03
N LEU A 328 -24.12 8.25 2.01
CA LEU A 328 -23.14 7.41 1.33
C LEU A 328 -21.97 8.22 0.74
N GLU A 329 -22.26 9.29 0.01
CA GLU A 329 -21.24 10.12 -0.64
C GLU A 329 -20.31 10.79 0.40
N ALA A 330 -20.88 11.31 1.48
CA ALA A 330 -20.11 11.97 2.54
C ALA A 330 -19.21 10.98 3.29
N ILE A 331 -19.74 9.80 3.64
CA ILE A 331 -18.97 8.73 4.29
C ILE A 331 -17.83 8.26 3.38
N ALA A 332 -18.10 8.05 2.09
CA ALA A 332 -17.10 7.58 1.15
C ALA A 332 -15.95 8.58 0.97
N LYS A 333 -16.26 9.87 0.80
CA LYS A 333 -15.26 10.94 0.71
C LYS A 333 -14.45 11.05 2.00
N ALA A 334 -15.11 11.01 3.15
CA ALA A 334 -14.43 11.04 4.43
C ALA A 334 -13.47 9.86 4.60
N ARG A 335 -13.92 8.65 4.25
CA ARG A 335 -13.10 7.43 4.32
C ARG A 335 -11.89 7.48 3.38
N SER A 336 -12.05 7.99 2.15
CA SER A 336 -10.93 8.06 1.19
C SER A 336 -9.92 9.16 1.49
N GLN A 337 -10.31 10.15 2.30
CA GLN A 337 -9.47 11.25 2.76
C GLN A 337 -8.84 10.99 4.14
N ALA A 338 -9.42 10.10 4.93
CA ALA A 338 -8.92 9.77 6.26
C ALA A 338 -7.58 8.99 6.16
N PRO A 339 -6.60 9.30 7.02
CA PRO A 339 -5.39 8.48 7.18
C PRO A 339 -5.74 7.03 7.49
N LEU A 340 -4.98 6.12 6.88
CA LEU A 340 -5.12 4.68 7.09
C LEU A 340 -3.97 4.16 7.95
N TYR A 341 -4.31 3.37 8.95
CA TYR A 341 -3.37 2.62 9.77
C TYR A 341 -3.35 1.15 9.35
N GLY A 342 -2.20 0.48 9.52
CA GLY A 342 -2.06 -0.96 9.26
C GLY A 342 -2.25 -1.40 7.81
N ALA A 343 -2.30 -0.46 6.86
CA ALA A 343 -2.46 -0.78 5.44
C ALA A 343 -1.10 -1.07 4.77
N PHE A 344 -0.99 -2.26 4.17
CA PHE A 344 0.16 -2.67 3.36
C PHE A 344 -0.06 -2.40 1.87
N ASP A 345 1.03 -2.10 1.16
CA ASP A 345 1.03 -1.90 -0.29
C ASP A 345 1.21 -3.21 -1.06
N ASP A 346 1.50 -4.31 -0.36
CA ASP A 346 1.59 -5.64 -0.93
C ASP A 346 0.18 -6.11 -1.32
N PRO A 347 -0.10 -6.37 -2.62
CA PRO A 347 -1.38 -6.87 -3.11
C PRO A 347 -1.89 -8.13 -2.39
N GLN A 348 -1.01 -8.92 -1.77
CA GLN A 348 -1.38 -10.10 -0.98
C GLN A 348 -1.96 -9.76 0.39
N PHE A 349 -1.61 -8.58 0.94
CA PHE A 349 -1.96 -8.13 2.30
C PHE A 349 -2.71 -6.79 2.30
N VAL A 350 -3.23 -6.36 1.15
CA VAL A 350 -4.02 -5.14 1.03
C VAL A 350 -5.24 -5.22 1.96
N ASP A 351 -5.32 -4.27 2.89
CA ASP A 351 -6.47 -3.96 3.76
C ASP A 351 -6.90 -4.97 4.83
N TYR A 352 -6.12 -6.02 5.11
CA TYR A 352 -6.50 -6.96 6.17
C TYR A 352 -6.68 -6.29 7.53
N TRP A 353 -5.85 -5.28 7.83
CA TRP A 353 -5.90 -4.49 9.05
C TRP A 353 -6.31 -3.04 8.81
N ALA A 354 -6.93 -2.73 7.66
CA ALA A 354 -7.21 -1.35 7.29
C ALA A 354 -8.17 -0.69 8.29
N ALA A 355 -7.59 0.14 9.14
CA ALA A 355 -8.30 1.02 10.03
C ALA A 355 -8.12 2.47 9.58
N VAL A 356 -9.14 3.30 9.80
CA VAL A 356 -9.04 4.75 9.60
C VAL A 356 -8.76 5.43 10.95
N ASP A 357 -8.10 6.59 10.94
CA ASP A 357 -8.15 7.48 12.10
C ASP A 357 -9.60 7.92 12.33
N LEU A 358 -10.19 7.51 13.45
CA LEU A 358 -11.59 7.73 13.77
C LEU A 358 -11.91 9.23 13.85
N PHE A 359 -11.02 10.04 14.42
CA PHE A 359 -11.30 11.45 14.65
C PHE A 359 -11.24 12.24 13.34
N GLN A 360 -10.23 11.97 12.53
CA GLN A 360 -10.10 12.59 11.22
C GLN A 360 -11.21 12.12 10.29
N PHE A 361 -11.57 10.84 10.32
CA PHE A 361 -12.73 10.34 9.58
C PHE A 361 -14.02 11.09 9.96
N MET A 362 -14.27 11.32 11.26
CA MET A 362 -15.48 12.03 11.71
C MET A 362 -15.43 13.54 11.39
N ASN A 363 -14.27 14.18 11.47
CA ASN A 363 -14.10 15.57 11.02
C ASN A 363 -14.43 15.69 9.52
N LEU A 364 -13.85 14.81 8.70
CA LEU A 364 -14.10 14.79 7.26
C LEU A 364 -15.55 14.42 6.94
N LEU A 365 -16.19 13.55 7.73
CA LEU A 365 -17.61 13.23 7.57
C LEU A 365 -18.47 14.47 7.82
N ALA A 366 -18.15 15.26 8.86
CA ALA A 366 -18.85 16.49 9.14
C ALA A 366 -18.65 17.55 8.04
N GLU A 367 -17.45 17.63 7.45
CA GLU A 367 -17.13 18.56 6.36
C GLU A 367 -17.78 18.17 5.03
N ASN A 368 -17.84 16.86 4.72
CA ASN A 368 -18.38 16.36 3.47
C ASN A 368 -19.92 16.17 3.50
N SER A 369 -20.55 16.18 4.68
CA SER A 369 -22.00 15.99 4.83
C SER A 369 -22.81 17.21 4.42
N GLN A 370 -23.87 16.98 3.65
CA GLN A 370 -24.92 17.98 3.39
C GLN A 370 -26.07 17.91 4.42
N ASP A 371 -26.10 16.87 5.25
CA ASP A 371 -27.02 16.74 6.38
C ASP A 371 -26.35 17.30 7.66
N GLU A 372 -26.89 18.41 8.16
CA GLU A 372 -26.39 19.07 9.37
C GLU A 372 -26.50 18.17 10.62
N ALA A 373 -27.51 17.30 10.70
CA ALA A 373 -27.66 16.38 11.82
C ALA A 373 -26.53 15.34 11.83
N LEU A 374 -26.14 14.84 10.65
CA LEU A 374 -24.99 13.94 10.50
C LEU A 374 -23.69 14.67 10.85
N ALA A 375 -23.54 15.92 10.39
CA ALA A 375 -22.36 16.72 10.68
C ALA A 375 -22.21 17.06 12.17
N GLU A 376 -23.31 17.40 12.85
CA GLU A 376 -23.33 17.64 14.29
C GLU A 376 -23.02 16.37 15.09
N ALA A 377 -23.61 15.23 14.70
CA ALA A 377 -23.32 13.94 15.33
C ALA A 377 -21.85 13.54 15.17
N ALA A 378 -21.26 13.73 13.98
CA ALA A 378 -19.85 13.42 13.74
C ALA A 378 -18.91 14.33 14.56
N ARG A 379 -19.19 15.64 14.66
CA ARG A 379 -18.44 16.55 15.54
C ARG A 379 -18.56 16.18 17.03
N ALA A 380 -19.70 15.63 17.46
CA ALA A 380 -19.85 15.15 18.83
C ALA A 380 -18.96 13.94 19.15
N VAL A 381 -18.62 13.12 18.14
CA VAL A 381 -17.63 12.04 18.29
C VAL A 381 -16.24 12.61 18.48
N THR A 382 -15.83 13.59 17.66
CA THR A 382 -14.50 14.21 17.77
C THR A 382 -14.33 15.01 19.06
N ASP A 383 -15.37 15.71 19.52
CA ASP A 383 -15.37 16.41 20.81
C ASP A 383 -15.28 15.46 22.02
N ALA A 384 -15.85 14.27 21.93
CA ALA A 384 -15.75 13.24 22.97
C ALA A 384 -14.37 12.58 22.93
N GLY A 385 -13.93 12.16 21.74
CA GLY A 385 -12.64 11.51 21.52
C GLY A 385 -11.45 12.40 21.87
N GLY A 386 -11.53 13.70 21.55
CA GLY A 386 -10.49 14.67 21.93
C GLY A 386 -10.36 14.89 23.44
N LYS A 387 -11.37 14.53 24.25
CA LYS A 387 -11.25 14.52 25.72
C LYS A 387 -10.69 13.20 26.23
N MET A 388 -10.99 12.10 25.54
CA MET A 388 -10.44 10.78 25.82
C MET A 388 -8.93 10.74 25.53
N MET A 389 -8.46 11.37 24.45
CA MET A 389 -7.04 11.44 24.11
C MET A 389 -6.30 12.42 25.02
N VAL A 390 -5.50 11.89 25.95
CA VAL A 390 -4.73 12.67 26.93
C VAL A 390 -3.49 13.26 26.28
N HIS A 391 -2.75 12.44 25.53
CA HIS A 391 -1.50 12.83 24.87
C HIS A 391 -1.23 11.94 23.66
N TYR A 392 -0.70 12.52 22.58
CA TYR A 392 -0.43 11.82 21.32
C TYR A 392 0.82 12.38 20.64
N ARG A 393 1.69 11.49 20.18
CA ARG A 393 2.92 11.80 19.44
C ARG A 393 3.18 10.77 18.36
N GLY A 394 3.94 11.17 17.35
CA GLY A 394 4.25 10.31 16.22
C GLY A 394 4.94 11.07 15.09
N SER A 395 5.53 10.33 14.15
CA SER A 395 6.08 10.89 12.93
C SER A 395 4.97 11.13 11.90
N GLN A 396 5.12 12.20 11.12
CA GLN A 396 4.23 12.52 9.99
C GLN A 396 2.72 12.63 10.30
N ILE A 397 2.35 12.90 11.56
CA ILE A 397 0.94 13.13 11.96
C ILE A 397 0.32 14.24 11.11
N GLN A 398 -0.75 13.93 10.39
CA GLN A 398 -1.48 14.91 9.59
C GLN A 398 -2.38 15.80 10.48
N PRO A 399 -2.69 17.04 10.03
CA PRO A 399 -3.63 17.90 10.76
C PRO A 399 -5.00 17.21 10.93
N GLY A 400 -5.43 17.09 12.18
CA GLY A 400 -6.74 16.53 12.54
C GLY A 400 -6.74 15.03 12.86
N GLU A 401 -5.62 14.33 12.62
CA GLU A 401 -5.39 13.02 13.22
C GLU A 401 -5.39 13.11 14.75
N GLY A 402 -5.89 12.07 15.41
CA GLY A 402 -5.85 12.00 16.86
C GLY A 402 -5.68 10.62 17.45
N GLY A 403 -5.14 9.67 16.66
CA GLY A 403 -4.42 8.51 17.20
C GLY A 403 -5.32 7.42 17.78
N VAL A 404 -6.59 7.40 17.38
CA VAL A 404 -7.51 6.30 17.66
C VAL A 404 -7.95 5.69 16.34
N SER A 405 -7.57 4.45 16.11
CA SER A 405 -7.95 3.71 14.92
C SER A 405 -9.35 3.09 15.08
N ILE A 406 -10.02 2.83 13.96
CA ILE A 406 -11.22 1.99 13.93
C ILE A 406 -11.26 1.20 12.63
N PHE A 407 -11.59 -0.10 12.70
CA PHE A 407 -11.57 -0.96 11.53
C PHE A 407 -12.57 -0.50 10.48
N PHE A 408 -12.10 -0.06 9.32
CA PHE A 408 -12.98 0.36 8.23
C PHE A 408 -12.36 -0.05 6.90
N PRO A 409 -12.56 -1.32 6.48
CA PRO A 409 -11.95 -1.82 5.27
C PRO A 409 -12.43 -1.06 4.02
N ARG A 410 -11.70 -1.16 2.90
CA ARG A 410 -12.01 -0.40 1.68
C ARG A 410 -13.29 -0.83 1.00
N ASN A 411 -13.67 -2.10 1.15
CA ASN A 411 -14.81 -2.66 0.45
C ASN A 411 -15.59 -3.67 1.32
N ALA A 412 -16.81 -3.96 0.89
CA ALA A 412 -17.70 -4.88 1.57
C ALA A 412 -17.21 -6.34 1.55
N ASN A 413 -16.42 -6.75 0.55
CA ASN A 413 -15.92 -8.13 0.45
C ASN A 413 -14.91 -8.47 1.55
N LEU A 414 -14.04 -7.53 1.90
CA LEU A 414 -13.11 -7.66 3.03
C LEU A 414 -13.86 -7.74 4.36
N TYR A 415 -14.98 -7.04 4.47
CA TYR A 415 -15.85 -7.10 5.65
C TYR A 415 -16.74 -8.36 5.70
N ARG A 416 -17.19 -8.89 4.55
CA ARG A 416 -18.26 -9.93 4.49
C ARG A 416 -17.84 -11.30 3.97
N GLN A 417 -16.85 -11.39 3.08
CA GLN A 417 -16.56 -12.61 2.32
C GLN A 417 -15.21 -13.25 2.65
N PHE A 418 -14.23 -12.46 3.11
CA PHE A 418 -12.98 -13.04 3.62
C PHE A 418 -13.25 -13.76 4.96
N ASP A 419 -12.51 -14.84 5.22
CA ASP A 419 -12.55 -15.64 6.47
C ASP A 419 -12.60 -14.75 7.73
N ARG A 420 -11.93 -13.60 7.66
CA ARG A 420 -11.82 -12.62 8.74
C ARG A 420 -13.02 -11.68 8.91
N GLY A 421 -13.89 -11.50 7.91
CA GLY A 421 -15.15 -10.77 8.07
C GLY A 421 -16.09 -11.48 9.07
N THR A 422 -16.14 -12.81 8.97
CA THR A 422 -16.81 -13.66 9.95
C THR A 422 -16.12 -13.59 11.32
N ARG A 423 -14.76 -13.54 11.35
CA ARG A 423 -14.00 -13.32 12.60
C ARG A 423 -14.35 -11.97 13.25
N TYR A 424 -14.38 -10.85 12.54
CA TYR A 424 -14.76 -9.55 13.13
C TYR A 424 -16.14 -9.60 13.79
N GLU A 425 -17.11 -10.24 13.15
CA GLU A 425 -18.45 -10.40 13.71
C GLU A 425 -18.53 -11.32 14.94
N THR A 426 -17.55 -12.19 15.14
CA THR A 426 -17.52 -13.22 16.20
C THR A 426 -16.54 -12.90 17.32
N GLU A 427 -15.46 -12.18 17.05
CA GLU A 427 -14.35 -11.89 17.96
C GLU A 427 -14.40 -10.46 18.51
N VAL A 428 -15.11 -9.55 17.85
CA VAL A 428 -15.37 -8.23 18.43
C VAL A 428 -16.64 -8.32 19.28
N PRO A 429 -16.59 -7.98 20.59
CA PRO A 429 -17.75 -8.03 21.47
C PRO A 429 -18.96 -7.28 20.91
N ALA A 430 -20.16 -7.85 21.12
CA ALA A 430 -21.41 -7.24 20.67
C ALA A 430 -21.87 -6.06 21.55
N SER A 431 -21.42 -5.98 22.81
CA SER A 431 -21.57 -4.78 23.65
C SER A 431 -20.79 -3.63 23.04
N GLY A 432 -21.33 -2.40 23.11
CA GLY A 432 -20.80 -1.10 22.61
C GLY A 432 -20.29 -1.03 21.16
N LEU A 433 -19.42 -1.92 20.69
CA LEU A 433 -18.88 -1.99 19.32
C LEU A 433 -19.84 -2.64 18.31
N GLY A 434 -20.93 -3.28 18.76
CA GLY A 434 -22.07 -3.62 17.90
C GLY A 434 -22.59 -2.40 17.11
N LEU A 435 -22.32 -1.19 17.60
CA LEU A 435 -22.52 0.09 16.92
C LEU A 435 -21.73 0.18 15.61
N TRP A 436 -20.42 -0.05 15.64
CA TRP A 436 -19.59 0.10 14.45
C TRP A 436 -19.87 -1.01 13.43
N ARG A 437 -20.13 -2.24 13.88
CA ARG A 437 -20.66 -3.31 13.02
C ARG A 437 -21.95 -2.88 12.30
N THR A 438 -22.86 -2.21 13.01
CA THR A 438 -24.09 -1.66 12.43
C THR A 438 -23.78 -0.58 11.40
N PHE A 439 -22.83 0.33 11.70
CA PHE A 439 -22.36 1.33 10.74
C PHE A 439 -21.86 0.69 9.45
N LEU A 440 -20.91 -0.27 9.54
CA LEU A 440 -20.35 -0.97 8.38
C LEU A 440 -21.45 -1.67 7.58
N THR A 441 -22.39 -2.33 8.25
CA THR A 441 -23.53 -2.99 7.58
C THR A 441 -24.38 -1.99 6.81
N LEU A 442 -24.83 -0.90 7.45
CA LEU A 442 -25.66 0.13 6.83
C LEU A 442 -24.96 0.78 5.63
N PHE A 443 -23.68 1.12 5.79
CA PHE A 443 -22.86 1.75 4.75
C PHE A 443 -22.68 0.82 3.54
N TYR A 444 -22.21 -0.41 3.75
CA TYR A 444 -21.97 -1.34 2.64
C TYR A 444 -23.26 -1.82 1.98
N ASP A 445 -24.36 -1.97 2.72
CA ASP A 445 -25.67 -2.29 2.11
C ASP A 445 -26.19 -1.15 1.25
N ALA A 446 -26.05 0.10 1.72
CA ALA A 446 -26.38 1.28 0.94
C ALA A 446 -25.52 1.36 -0.32
N ALA A 447 -24.20 1.17 -0.20
CA ALA A 447 -23.28 1.11 -1.33
C ALA A 447 -23.69 0.04 -2.35
N ASN A 448 -24.02 -1.16 -1.87
CA ASN A 448 -24.47 -2.28 -2.70
C ASN A 448 -25.78 -1.99 -3.45
N SER A 449 -26.69 -1.24 -2.82
CA SER A 449 -27.94 -0.83 -3.48
C SER A 449 -27.74 0.21 -4.60
N GLN A 450 -26.61 0.94 -4.59
CA GLN A 450 -26.30 2.03 -5.53
C GLN A 450 -25.22 1.65 -6.56
N ALA A 451 -24.57 0.50 -6.41
CA ALA A 451 -23.53 0.07 -7.32
C ALA A 451 -24.09 -0.16 -8.73
N ASN A 452 -23.50 0.53 -9.72
CA ASN A 452 -23.71 0.28 -11.13
C ASN A 452 -22.35 0.35 -11.84
N LEU A 453 -21.80 -0.80 -12.18
CA LEU A 453 -20.64 -0.92 -13.04
C LEU A 453 -21.13 -0.89 -14.49
N ALA A 454 -21.45 0.29 -15.01
CA ALA A 454 -21.42 0.47 -16.45
C ALA A 454 -19.99 0.14 -16.92
N VAL A 455 -19.86 -0.51 -18.09
CA VAL A 455 -18.56 -0.64 -18.77
C VAL A 455 -17.90 0.74 -18.76
N LEU A 456 -16.58 0.77 -18.51
CA LEU A 456 -15.78 1.98 -18.45
C LEU A 456 -15.72 2.65 -19.83
N GLU A 457 -16.83 3.21 -20.30
CA GLU A 457 -16.85 4.06 -21.47
C GLU A 457 -16.24 5.41 -21.09
N SER A 458 -14.91 5.55 -21.26
CA SER A 458 -14.21 6.78 -21.70
C SER A 458 -12.72 6.82 -21.32
N VAL A 459 -11.91 5.80 -21.62
CA VAL A 459 -10.44 5.89 -21.38
C VAL A 459 -9.69 6.64 -22.48
N LEU A 460 -10.27 6.83 -23.66
CA LEU A 460 -9.57 7.42 -24.81
C LEU A 460 -10.15 8.78 -25.20
N GLY A 461 -9.45 9.84 -24.79
CA GLY A 461 -9.41 11.10 -25.53
C GLY A 461 -8.09 11.16 -26.28
N ASP A 462 -8.14 11.55 -27.56
CA ASP A 462 -7.06 11.58 -28.54
C ASP A 462 -5.66 11.90 -27.95
N VAL A 463 -4.76 10.91 -27.96
CA VAL A 463 -3.37 11.09 -27.55
C VAL A 463 -2.56 11.55 -28.76
N GLU A 464 -2.53 12.87 -29.01
CA GLU A 464 -1.54 13.43 -29.95
C GLU A 464 -0.13 13.28 -29.36
N SER A 465 0.72 12.56 -30.09
CA SER A 465 2.10 12.29 -29.74
C SER A 465 2.95 13.57 -29.63
N SER A 466 3.70 13.71 -28.53
CA SER A 466 5.09 14.17 -28.57
C SER A 466 5.73 14.11 -27.16
N SER A 467 6.47 13.03 -26.89
CA SER A 467 7.41 12.93 -25.75
C SER A 467 6.88 13.11 -24.31
N SER A 468 5.58 13.00 -24.06
CA SER A 468 5.01 12.88 -22.72
C SER A 468 3.98 11.76 -22.70
N GLY A 469 4.20 10.79 -21.80
CA GLY A 469 3.40 9.61 -21.47
C GLY A 469 1.94 9.47 -21.91
N ALA A 470 1.47 8.23 -22.11
CA ALA A 470 0.06 7.96 -22.36
C ALA A 470 -0.81 8.55 -21.23
N MET A 471 -1.80 9.36 -21.57
CA MET A 471 -2.76 9.90 -20.60
C MET A 471 -3.93 8.92 -20.54
N VAL A 472 -4.30 8.48 -19.34
CA VAL A 472 -5.59 7.80 -19.13
C VAL A 472 -6.51 8.77 -18.44
N ASP A 473 -7.60 9.15 -19.11
CA ASP A 473 -8.70 9.88 -18.48
C ASP A 473 -9.65 8.89 -17.80
N LEU A 474 -10.06 9.22 -16.59
CA LEU A 474 -10.92 8.39 -15.75
C LEU A 474 -12.20 9.15 -15.44
N GLY A 475 -13.31 8.74 -16.06
CA GLY A 475 -14.65 9.26 -15.79
C GLY A 475 -15.48 8.31 -14.92
N PHE A 476 -15.69 8.63 -13.64
CA PHE A 476 -16.42 7.75 -12.71
C PHE A 476 -17.85 8.20 -12.36
N GLY A 477 -18.39 9.25 -12.98
CA GLY A 477 -19.77 9.70 -12.72
C GLY A 477 -20.05 9.96 -11.22
N ARG A 478 -21.23 9.56 -10.73
CA ARG A 478 -21.58 9.55 -9.28
C ARG A 478 -21.18 8.22 -8.59
N SER A 479 -20.37 7.40 -9.24
CA SER A 479 -20.02 6.07 -8.73
C SER A 479 -19.00 6.16 -7.61
N VAL A 480 -19.20 5.35 -6.56
CA VAL A 480 -18.32 5.38 -5.39
C VAL A 480 -17.23 4.32 -5.53
N VAL A 481 -16.10 4.74 -6.09
CA VAL A 481 -14.91 3.91 -6.36
C VAL A 481 -13.99 3.89 -5.14
N ALA A 482 -13.63 2.71 -4.65
CA ALA A 482 -12.68 2.54 -3.55
C ALA A 482 -11.23 2.60 -4.03
N GLN A 483 -10.96 2.05 -5.22
CA GLN A 483 -9.62 1.97 -5.80
C GLN A 483 -9.67 1.91 -7.32
N ALA A 484 -8.67 2.51 -7.97
CA ALA A 484 -8.31 2.20 -9.35
C ALA A 484 -6.86 1.68 -9.41
N THR A 485 -6.63 0.61 -10.15
CA THR A 485 -5.34 -0.03 -10.37
C THR A 485 -5.04 -0.03 -11.85
N PHE A 486 -3.84 0.38 -12.20
CA PHE A 486 -3.28 0.35 -13.53
C PHE A 486 -2.19 -0.70 -13.58
N VAL A 487 -2.20 -1.54 -14.62
CA VAL A 487 -1.18 -2.55 -14.85
C VAL A 487 -0.75 -2.49 -16.31
N VAL A 488 0.55 -2.35 -16.57
CA VAL A 488 1.13 -2.44 -17.91
C VAL A 488 1.75 -3.81 -18.07
N LEU A 489 1.37 -4.51 -19.12
CA LEU A 489 1.83 -5.85 -19.45
C LEU A 489 2.57 -5.82 -20.79
N LEU A 490 3.67 -6.54 -20.95
CA LEU A 490 4.29 -6.84 -22.25
C LEU A 490 3.91 -8.27 -22.66
N ASP A 491 3.33 -8.44 -23.85
CA ASP A 491 3.07 -9.75 -24.44
C ASP A 491 4.37 -10.36 -24.98
N ILE A 492 4.67 -11.59 -24.54
CA ILE A 492 5.85 -12.36 -24.97
C ILE A 492 5.46 -13.60 -25.81
N GLY A 493 4.20 -13.68 -26.24
CA GLY A 493 3.63 -14.69 -27.12
C GLY A 493 3.05 -15.92 -26.39
N LYS A 494 2.21 -16.69 -27.10
CA LYS A 494 1.54 -17.92 -26.61
C LYS A 494 0.68 -17.70 -25.36
N GLY A 495 0.03 -16.53 -25.27
CA GLY A 495 -0.82 -16.16 -24.12
C GLY A 495 -0.04 -15.90 -22.84
N LYS A 496 1.23 -15.49 -22.95
CA LYS A 496 2.08 -15.14 -21.81
C LYS A 496 2.39 -13.65 -21.86
N SER A 497 2.22 -12.98 -20.72
CA SER A 497 2.59 -11.58 -20.55
C SER A 497 3.40 -11.39 -19.28
N ILE A 498 4.24 -10.36 -19.24
CA ILE A 498 5.00 -9.95 -18.05
C ILE A 498 4.50 -8.59 -17.58
N ILE A 499 4.38 -8.37 -16.27
CA ILE A 499 4.05 -7.05 -15.72
C ILE A 499 5.28 -6.15 -15.82
N ILE A 500 5.09 -5.00 -16.44
CA ILE A 500 6.12 -4.00 -16.74
C ILE A 500 6.02 -2.80 -15.80
N ASP A 501 4.82 -2.41 -15.43
CA ASP A 501 4.55 -1.30 -14.52
C ASP A 501 3.20 -1.53 -13.85
N TYR A 502 3.02 -0.97 -12.66
CA TYR A 502 1.70 -0.90 -12.03
C TYR A 502 1.60 0.32 -11.13
N ALA A 503 0.41 0.92 -11.10
CA ALA A 503 0.11 2.04 -10.24
C ALA A 503 -1.26 1.86 -9.58
N ARG A 504 -1.37 2.31 -8.34
CA ARG A 504 -2.63 2.36 -7.60
C ARG A 504 -3.00 3.81 -7.37
N LEU A 505 -4.22 4.18 -7.72
CA LEU A 505 -4.79 5.48 -7.38
C LEU A 505 -5.81 5.29 -6.24
N ASP A 506 -5.58 6.00 -5.15
CA ASP A 506 -6.55 6.19 -4.07
C ASP A 506 -7.38 7.46 -4.38
N THR A 507 -8.71 7.33 -4.42
CA THR A 507 -9.65 8.20 -5.15
C THR A 507 -10.18 9.38 -4.31
N THR A 508 -9.89 10.63 -4.70
CA THR A 508 -10.53 11.83 -4.09
C THR A 508 -11.07 12.90 -5.07
N SER A 509 -11.35 12.61 -6.35
CA SER A 509 -12.11 13.56 -7.21
C SER A 509 -12.80 12.94 -8.44
N ASP A 510 -13.95 13.50 -8.83
CA ASP A 510 -14.86 13.07 -9.92
C ASP A 510 -14.23 13.09 -11.34
N LYS A 511 -13.03 13.66 -11.47
CA LYS A 511 -12.16 13.54 -12.64
C LYS A 511 -10.72 13.54 -12.17
N ARG A 512 -9.91 12.62 -12.70
CA ARG A 512 -8.45 12.66 -12.59
C ARG A 512 -7.84 12.23 -13.91
N GLU A 513 -7.33 13.20 -14.64
CA GLU A 513 -6.36 12.97 -15.69
C GLU A 513 -5.08 12.42 -15.02
N THR A 514 -4.76 11.14 -15.27
CA THR A 514 -3.46 10.61 -14.89
C THR A 514 -2.58 10.50 -16.12
N SER A 515 -1.42 11.18 -16.08
CA SER A 515 -0.38 11.00 -17.09
C SER A 515 0.45 9.78 -16.71
N TRP A 516 0.33 8.69 -17.46
CA TRP A 516 1.30 7.60 -17.36
C TRP A 516 2.56 8.02 -18.10
N ASN A 517 3.54 8.59 -17.40
CA ASN A 517 4.84 8.92 -17.98
C ASN A 517 5.73 7.70 -18.23
N GLY A 518 5.17 6.49 -18.17
CA GLY A 518 5.86 5.24 -17.86
C GLY A 518 7.13 5.08 -18.65
N ARG A 519 8.21 5.48 -17.99
CA ARG A 519 9.50 4.93 -18.31
C ARG A 519 9.46 3.56 -17.70
N VAL A 520 9.46 2.53 -18.53
CA VAL A 520 9.66 1.16 -18.06
C VAL A 520 11.00 1.15 -17.33
N PRO A 521 11.05 0.81 -16.04
CA PRO A 521 12.31 0.75 -15.33
C PRO A 521 13.14 -0.42 -15.85
N TRP A 522 14.36 -0.13 -16.30
CA TRP A 522 15.37 -1.14 -16.61
C TRP A 522 16.51 -0.97 -15.61
N MET A 523 16.87 -2.01 -14.85
CA MET A 523 18.13 -2.01 -14.12
C MET A 523 19.26 -2.29 -15.10
N THR A 524 20.31 -1.48 -15.09
CA THR A 524 21.45 -1.67 -15.98
C THR A 524 22.75 -1.69 -15.20
N ASN A 525 23.71 -2.49 -15.65
CA ASN A 525 25.12 -2.17 -15.44
C ASN A 525 25.87 -2.42 -16.76
N GLN A 526 26.56 -1.39 -17.26
CA GLN A 526 27.48 -1.50 -18.39
C GLN A 526 28.92 -1.31 -17.86
N PRO A 527 29.91 -2.06 -18.39
CA PRO A 527 29.94 -2.45 -19.78
C PRO A 527 30.27 -3.94 -20.02
N ARG A 528 29.28 -4.86 -19.87
CA ARG A 528 29.25 -6.19 -20.52
C ARG A 528 27.81 -6.70 -20.73
N THR A 529 27.16 -6.20 -21.79
CA THR A 529 26.22 -6.88 -22.74
C THR A 529 25.13 -7.87 -22.28
N ASN A 530 24.76 -8.00 -21.02
CA ASN A 530 23.56 -8.76 -20.66
C ASN A 530 22.46 -7.79 -20.20
N GLU A 531 21.64 -7.36 -21.17
CA GLU A 531 20.48 -6.49 -20.96
C GLU A 531 19.32 -7.29 -20.37
N LEU A 532 18.83 -6.89 -19.21
CA LEU A 532 17.87 -7.68 -18.46
C LEU A 532 16.80 -6.75 -17.87
N PRO A 533 15.57 -6.78 -18.39
CA PRO A 533 14.48 -5.98 -17.84
C PRO A 533 14.16 -6.49 -16.42
N VAL A 534 13.59 -5.65 -15.56
CA VAL A 534 13.10 -6.02 -14.24
C VAL A 534 12.01 -5.04 -13.83
N LEU A 535 10.97 -5.53 -13.17
CA LEU A 535 9.91 -4.68 -12.67
C LEU A 535 10.41 -3.89 -11.45
N VAL A 536 10.39 -2.57 -11.53
CA VAL A 536 10.57 -1.69 -10.36
C VAL A 536 9.19 -1.24 -9.90
N ILE A 537 8.91 -1.51 -8.64
CA ILE A 537 7.66 -1.20 -7.95
C ILE A 537 7.82 0.13 -7.24
N ARG A 538 6.94 1.12 -7.46
CA ARG A 538 6.97 2.34 -6.64
C ARG A 538 6.45 2.04 -5.23
N SER A 539 7.12 2.62 -4.23
CA SER A 539 6.58 2.68 -2.87
C SER A 539 5.32 3.56 -2.85
N ARG A 540 4.27 3.17 -2.11
CA ARG A 540 3.05 4.00 -1.94
C ARG A 540 3.28 5.15 -0.97
N ARG A 541 4.23 4.99 -0.03
CA ARG A 541 4.55 5.96 1.02
C ARG A 541 5.54 7.02 0.54
N ASP A 542 6.47 6.66 -0.34
CA ASP A 542 7.38 7.61 -0.99
C ASP A 542 7.44 7.38 -2.51
N PRO A 543 6.83 8.27 -3.32
CA PRO A 543 6.82 8.15 -4.77
C PRO A 543 8.21 8.35 -5.41
N ASN A 544 9.21 8.78 -4.63
CA ASN A 544 10.60 8.90 -5.08
C ASN A 544 11.41 7.62 -4.89
N ILE A 545 10.83 6.56 -4.33
CA ILE A 545 11.51 5.29 -4.06
C ILE A 545 10.94 4.17 -4.93
N GLY A 546 11.84 3.37 -5.52
CA GLY A 546 11.54 2.19 -6.31
C GLY A 546 12.10 0.92 -5.69
N ILE A 547 11.37 -0.19 -5.78
CA ILE A 547 11.68 -1.46 -5.14
C ILE A 547 11.71 -2.56 -6.18
N VAL A 548 12.76 -3.38 -6.16
CA VAL A 548 12.86 -4.58 -7.00
C VAL A 548 12.87 -5.82 -6.12
N ASN A 549 11.84 -6.65 -6.27
CA ASN A 549 11.74 -7.94 -5.58
C ASN A 549 12.70 -8.99 -6.18
N GLY A 550 13.22 -9.89 -5.36
CA GLY A 550 14.10 -10.98 -5.80
C GLY A 550 14.54 -11.93 -4.69
N LYS A 551 15.66 -12.62 -4.91
CA LYS A 551 16.40 -13.43 -3.92
C LYS A 551 17.86 -13.04 -3.89
N VAL A 552 18.43 -12.87 -2.70
CA VAL A 552 19.88 -12.79 -2.53
C VAL A 552 20.42 -14.18 -2.18
N TYR A 553 21.49 -14.59 -2.86
CA TYR A 553 22.30 -15.75 -2.54
C TYR A 553 23.58 -15.25 -1.88
N LEU A 554 23.67 -15.43 -0.58
CA LEU A 554 24.87 -15.13 0.17
C LEU A 554 25.95 -16.17 -0.19
N LYS A 555 27.23 -15.81 -0.07
CA LYS A 555 28.39 -16.68 -0.32
C LYS A 555 28.38 -17.99 0.47
N ASN A 556 27.64 -18.05 1.58
CA ASN A 556 27.39 -19.26 2.37
C ASN A 556 26.37 -20.23 1.73
N GLY A 557 25.76 -19.86 0.60
CA GLY A 557 24.92 -20.70 -0.25
C GLY A 557 23.42 -20.68 0.04
N LYS A 558 22.94 -19.94 1.06
CA LYS A 558 21.50 -19.89 1.38
C LYS A 558 20.80 -18.72 0.65
N PRO A 559 19.71 -18.99 -0.10
CA PRO A 559 18.90 -17.92 -0.67
C PRO A 559 18.00 -17.27 0.40
N VAL A 560 17.89 -15.95 0.35
CA VAL A 560 16.96 -15.14 1.15
C VAL A 560 16.06 -14.38 0.18
N LYS A 561 14.74 -14.34 0.40
CA LYS A 561 13.87 -13.40 -0.35
C LYS A 561 14.36 -11.98 -0.07
N ALA A 562 14.40 -11.11 -1.06
CA ALA A 562 14.98 -9.79 -0.88
C ALA A 562 14.36 -8.74 -1.81
N GLN A 563 14.59 -7.48 -1.47
CA GLN A 563 14.22 -6.29 -2.21
C GLN A 563 15.44 -5.38 -2.36
N VAL A 564 15.67 -4.84 -3.54
CA VAL A 564 16.65 -3.76 -3.75
C VAL A 564 15.88 -2.45 -3.86
N VAL A 565 16.25 -1.47 -3.05
CA VAL A 565 15.60 -0.16 -2.95
C VAL A 565 16.42 0.88 -3.69
N PHE A 566 15.77 1.69 -4.52
CA PHE A 566 16.38 2.72 -5.36
C PHE A 566 15.76 4.10 -5.07
N ASP A 567 16.60 5.13 -4.98
CA ASP A 567 16.17 6.51 -5.17
C ASP A 567 15.90 6.72 -6.68
N LEU A 568 14.66 7.03 -7.04
CA LEU A 568 14.24 7.16 -8.44
C LEU A 568 14.73 8.45 -9.10
N LYS A 569 15.17 9.44 -8.33
CA LYS A 569 15.70 10.72 -8.81
C LYS A 569 17.17 10.61 -9.18
N THR A 570 17.97 9.93 -8.35
CA THR A 570 19.39 9.69 -8.60
C THR A 570 19.63 8.40 -9.40
N GLY A 571 18.70 7.46 -9.31
CA GLY A 571 18.83 6.11 -9.81
C GLY A 571 19.71 5.22 -8.94
N GLU A 572 20.19 5.67 -7.78
CA GLU A 572 21.12 4.89 -6.95
C GLU A 572 20.35 3.89 -6.09
N ALA A 573 20.85 2.65 -5.99
CA ALA A 573 20.35 1.76 -4.95
C ALA A 573 20.78 2.31 -3.58
N THR A 574 19.82 2.50 -2.70
CA THR A 574 20.03 3.05 -1.36
C THR A 574 20.13 1.97 -0.30
N SER A 575 19.48 0.82 -0.50
CA SER A 575 19.49 -0.31 0.45
C SER A 575 19.08 -1.62 -0.22
N VAL A 576 19.33 -2.74 0.47
CA VAL A 576 18.78 -4.07 0.11
C VAL A 576 18.16 -4.68 1.35
N TRP A 577 16.89 -5.04 1.28
CA TRP A 577 16.16 -5.67 2.38
C TRP A 577 15.96 -7.15 2.12
N GLY A 578 16.30 -8.00 3.08
CA GLY A 578 15.99 -9.42 3.11
C GLY A 578 14.68 -9.65 3.85
N PHE A 579 14.02 -10.74 3.52
CA PHE A 579 12.79 -11.18 4.14
C PHE A 579 13.00 -12.62 4.57
N ARG A 580 12.93 -12.85 5.88
CA ARG A 580 12.96 -14.19 6.45
C ARG A 580 11.52 -14.58 6.78
N GLU A 581 11.14 -15.79 6.38
CA GLU A 581 9.93 -16.43 6.89
C GLU A 581 10.30 -17.15 8.19
N THR A 582 9.63 -16.75 9.25
CA THR A 582 9.78 -17.27 10.61
C THR A 582 8.37 -17.54 11.13
N ALA A 583 8.06 -18.82 11.38
CA ALA A 583 6.75 -19.38 11.78
C ALA A 583 5.46 -18.76 11.17
N GLY A 584 5.51 -18.17 9.98
CA GLY A 584 4.32 -17.61 9.33
C GLY A 584 4.29 -16.08 9.28
N ALA A 585 5.20 -15.42 9.98
CA ALA A 585 5.52 -14.01 9.79
C ALA A 585 6.67 -13.83 8.78
N VAL A 586 6.69 -12.68 8.11
CA VAL A 586 7.70 -12.30 7.11
C VAL A 586 8.39 -11.03 7.59
N MET A 587 9.56 -11.17 8.21
CA MET A 587 10.28 -10.03 8.80
C MET A 587 11.30 -9.44 7.82
N PRO A 588 11.23 -8.12 7.51
CA PRO A 588 12.24 -7.44 6.74
C PRO A 588 13.49 -7.14 7.58
N PHE A 589 14.68 -7.26 6.98
CA PHE A 589 15.94 -6.84 7.60
C PHE A 589 16.89 -6.30 6.53
N GLU A 590 17.75 -5.34 6.85
CA GLU A 590 18.72 -4.85 5.86
C GLU A 590 19.87 -5.86 5.66
N ILE A 591 20.13 -6.27 4.42
CA ILE A 591 21.18 -7.24 4.08
C ILE A 591 22.52 -6.52 3.97
N GLN A 592 23.44 -6.88 4.86
CA GLN A 592 24.85 -6.55 4.73
C GLN A 592 25.53 -7.55 3.78
N PHE A 593 25.63 -7.19 2.51
CA PHE A 593 26.24 -8.04 1.48
C PHE A 593 27.77 -7.97 1.51
N GLN A 594 28.39 -9.04 1.02
CA GLN A 594 29.83 -9.11 0.76
C GLN A 594 30.09 -9.26 -0.74
N ALA A 595 31.32 -9.03 -1.16
CA ALA A 595 32.26 -10.13 -1.28
C ALA A 595 32.01 -11.19 -2.38
N GLY A 596 31.08 -10.99 -3.35
CA GLY A 596 30.63 -12.01 -4.31
C GLY A 596 29.25 -12.61 -4.01
N ASP A 597 28.42 -11.94 -3.22
CA ASP A 597 26.99 -12.27 -3.08
C ASP A 597 26.24 -11.96 -4.38
N ILE A 598 25.10 -12.63 -4.59
CA ILE A 598 24.37 -12.57 -5.85
C ILE A 598 22.88 -12.26 -5.66
N PHE A 599 22.35 -11.21 -6.28
CA PHE A 599 20.89 -10.93 -6.32
C PHE A 599 20.24 -11.45 -7.61
N HIS A 600 19.11 -12.14 -7.48
CA HIS A 600 18.28 -12.65 -8.57
C HIS A 600 16.90 -11.99 -8.50
N PRO A 601 16.54 -11.08 -9.42
CA PRO A 601 15.24 -10.40 -9.38
C PRO A 601 14.10 -11.36 -9.75
N TYR A 602 12.89 -10.99 -9.37
CA TYR A 602 11.65 -11.63 -9.83
C TYR A 602 10.98 -10.80 -10.92
N TRP A 603 10.27 -11.51 -11.79
CA TRP A 603 9.21 -11.01 -12.64
C TRP A 603 7.88 -11.25 -11.98
N LEU A 604 6.96 -10.28 -12.05
CA LEU A 604 5.57 -10.53 -11.72
C LEU A 604 4.83 -10.90 -13.00
N THR A 605 4.10 -12.01 -12.96
CA THR A 605 3.25 -12.49 -14.05
C THR A 605 1.85 -12.73 -13.52
N LEU A 606 0.83 -12.43 -14.32
CA LEU A 606 -0.55 -12.80 -13.96
C LEU A 606 -0.79 -14.25 -14.37
N GLY A 607 -1.08 -15.08 -13.37
CA GLY A 607 -1.53 -16.45 -13.59
C GLY A 607 -2.99 -16.52 -14.04
N PRO A 608 -3.45 -17.70 -14.49
CA PRO A 608 -4.86 -17.94 -14.72
C PRO A 608 -5.70 -17.59 -13.47
N GLY A 609 -6.74 -16.77 -13.63
CA GLY A 609 -7.58 -16.31 -12.52
C GLY A 609 -7.09 -15.06 -11.78
N GLY A 610 -6.12 -14.32 -12.33
CA GLY A 610 -5.70 -13.00 -11.80
C GLY A 610 -4.72 -13.03 -10.63
N ALA A 611 -4.27 -14.22 -10.21
CA ALA A 611 -3.25 -14.35 -9.17
C ALA A 611 -1.89 -13.83 -9.66
N VAL A 612 -1.22 -13.00 -8.86
CA VAL A 612 0.14 -12.50 -9.16
C VAL A 612 1.16 -13.58 -8.79
N ILE A 613 1.97 -14.01 -9.75
CA ILE A 613 2.97 -15.07 -9.59
C ILE A 613 4.38 -14.52 -9.80
N PRO A 614 5.25 -14.54 -8.76
CA PRO A 614 6.66 -14.23 -8.89
C PRO A 614 7.41 -15.34 -9.67
N THR A 615 8.10 -14.97 -10.74
CA THR A 615 8.95 -15.87 -11.55
C THR A 615 10.39 -15.38 -11.50
N ALA A 616 11.34 -16.22 -11.07
CA ALA A 616 12.76 -15.84 -11.02
C ALA A 616 13.27 -15.44 -12.41
N ALA A 617 13.98 -14.32 -12.49
CA ALA A 617 14.66 -13.91 -13.71
C ALA A 617 15.88 -14.79 -13.99
N ASN A 618 16.20 -14.99 -15.26
CA ASN A 618 17.43 -15.69 -15.70
C ASN A 618 18.69 -14.81 -15.56
N VAL A 619 18.69 -13.93 -14.57
CA VAL A 619 19.48 -12.72 -14.44
C VAL A 619 20.02 -12.65 -13.04
N GLN A 620 21.28 -12.29 -12.89
CA GLN A 620 21.90 -12.19 -11.57
C GLN A 620 22.84 -10.99 -11.51
N PHE A 621 22.89 -10.33 -10.36
CA PHE A 621 23.79 -9.20 -10.08
C PHE A 621 24.78 -9.57 -8.98
N ASP A 622 26.04 -9.19 -9.14
CA ASP A 622 27.10 -9.42 -8.16
C ASP A 622 27.36 -8.12 -7.38
N PHE A 623 27.24 -8.20 -6.04
CA PHE A 623 27.37 -7.06 -5.13
C PHE A 623 28.77 -6.44 -5.08
N ASP A 624 29.77 -7.12 -5.63
CA ASP A 624 31.18 -6.78 -5.44
C ASP A 624 31.84 -6.01 -6.57
N THR A 625 31.12 -5.87 -7.68
CA THR A 625 31.76 -5.40 -8.90
C THR A 625 31.58 -3.90 -9.13
N TRP A 626 30.43 -3.31 -8.77
CA TRP A 626 30.07 -1.90 -9.03
C TRP A 626 28.88 -1.44 -8.15
N PRO A 627 28.64 -0.13 -7.94
CA PRO A 627 27.39 0.34 -7.34
C PRO A 627 26.20 0.09 -8.28
N PHE A 628 25.01 -0.19 -7.74
CA PHE A 628 23.81 -0.41 -8.53
C PHE A 628 23.18 0.92 -8.93
N TYR A 629 22.94 1.08 -10.23
CA TYR A 629 22.27 2.24 -10.78
C TYR A 629 21.09 1.83 -11.67
N LEU A 630 20.03 2.59 -11.57
CA LEU A 630 18.88 2.56 -12.45
C LEU A 630 19.14 3.52 -13.60
N ILE A 631 19.09 3.00 -14.82
CA ILE A 631 19.23 3.81 -16.04
C ILE A 631 18.01 3.57 -16.90
N TRP A 632 17.23 4.63 -17.09
CA TRP A 632 16.05 4.61 -17.95
C TRP A 632 16.45 4.36 -19.42
N LYS A 633 15.89 3.30 -20.01
CA LYS A 633 15.98 3.00 -21.44
C LYS A 633 14.59 3.02 -22.08
N LYS A 634 14.55 3.17 -23.40
CA LYS A 634 13.31 3.05 -24.19
C LYS A 634 12.69 1.66 -23.98
N ALA A 635 11.36 1.59 -23.98
CA ALA A 635 10.65 0.31 -24.02
C ALA A 635 11.05 -0.47 -25.29
N PRO A 636 11.23 -1.80 -25.22
CA PRO A 636 11.57 -2.59 -26.38
C PRO A 636 10.36 -2.67 -27.34
N PRO A 637 10.60 -2.88 -28.65
CA PRO A 637 9.53 -3.17 -29.59
C PRO A 637 8.68 -4.37 -29.14
N GLY A 638 7.36 -4.27 -29.20
CA GLY A 638 6.42 -5.32 -28.81
C GLY A 638 5.01 -4.84 -28.52
N THR A 639 4.11 -5.78 -28.25
CA THR A 639 2.71 -5.49 -27.89
C THR A 639 2.56 -5.37 -26.38
N TYR A 640 2.00 -4.26 -25.93
CA TYR A 640 1.72 -3.97 -24.53
C TYR A 640 0.22 -4.01 -24.30
N LYS A 641 -0.20 -4.50 -23.13
CA LYS A 641 -1.58 -4.43 -22.66
C LYS A 641 -1.62 -3.61 -21.39
N ILE A 642 -2.33 -2.50 -21.42
CA ILE A 642 -2.61 -1.65 -20.27
C ILE A 642 -3.97 -2.06 -19.74
N VAL A 643 -3.98 -2.65 -18.55
CA VAL A 643 -5.19 -3.07 -17.84
C VAL A 643 -5.51 -2.04 -16.77
N LEU A 644 -6.71 -1.48 -16.84
CA LEU A 644 -7.32 -0.69 -15.79
C LEU A 644 -8.28 -1.58 -15.02
N GLN A 645 -8.07 -1.72 -13.72
CA GLN A 645 -8.95 -2.45 -12.82
C GLN A 645 -9.49 -1.48 -11.78
N ILE A 646 -10.80 -1.38 -11.67
CA ILE A 646 -11.48 -0.50 -10.73
C ILE A 646 -12.32 -1.32 -9.79
N GLU A 647 -12.15 -1.05 -8.50
CA GLU A 647 -12.90 -1.69 -7.45
C GLU A 647 -13.77 -0.66 -6.73
N ASN A 648 -15.07 -0.93 -6.64
CA ASN A 648 -16.01 -0.08 -5.92
C ASN A 648 -16.07 -0.43 -4.42
N LEU A 649 -16.78 0.37 -3.61
CA LEU A 649 -16.95 0.11 -2.18
C LEU A 649 -17.64 -1.22 -1.83
N THR A 650 -18.30 -1.87 -2.79
CA THR A 650 -18.93 -3.18 -2.59
C THR A 650 -17.94 -4.33 -2.82
N GLY A 651 -16.77 -4.02 -3.39
CA GLY A 651 -15.74 -4.99 -3.77
C GLY A 651 -15.99 -5.61 -5.14
N GLU A 652 -16.96 -5.10 -5.90
CA GLU A 652 -17.10 -5.45 -7.30
C GLU A 652 -15.99 -4.78 -8.10
N VAL A 653 -15.41 -5.56 -9.00
CA VAL A 653 -14.31 -5.16 -9.85
C VAL A 653 -14.81 -5.02 -11.29
N ALA A 654 -14.58 -3.87 -11.90
CA ALA A 654 -14.63 -3.68 -13.34
C ALA A 654 -13.21 -3.61 -13.90
N THR A 655 -13.00 -4.18 -15.08
CA THR A 655 -11.73 -4.10 -15.79
C THR A 655 -11.95 -3.56 -17.19
N ASP A 656 -11.03 -2.74 -17.65
CA ASP A 656 -10.90 -2.32 -19.03
C ASP A 656 -9.46 -2.54 -19.49
N GLU A 657 -9.24 -2.82 -20.77
CA GLU A 657 -7.90 -3.06 -21.31
C GLU A 657 -7.69 -2.35 -22.64
N VAL A 658 -6.52 -1.75 -22.81
CA VAL A 658 -6.04 -1.16 -24.06
C VAL A 658 -4.79 -1.89 -24.49
N VAL A 659 -4.69 -2.21 -25.78
CA VAL A 659 -3.51 -2.84 -26.37
C VAL A 659 -2.75 -1.79 -27.18
N VAL A 660 -1.45 -1.69 -26.96
CA VAL A 660 -0.57 -0.68 -27.54
C VAL A 660 0.62 -1.36 -28.20
N GLY A 661 0.91 -1.03 -29.46
CA GLY A 661 2.16 -1.42 -30.11
C GLY A 661 3.30 -0.50 -29.67
N VAL A 662 4.51 -1.02 -29.54
CA VAL A 662 5.74 -0.21 -29.42
C VAL A 662 6.75 -0.72 -30.43
N ASP A 663 7.51 0.17 -31.06
CA ASP A 663 8.60 -0.14 -32.00
C ASP A 663 9.91 0.60 -31.62
N GLU A 664 10.87 0.65 -32.55
CA GLU A 664 12.15 1.32 -32.34
C GLU A 664 12.01 2.86 -32.30
N GLU A 665 10.84 3.41 -32.63
CA GLU A 665 10.48 4.82 -32.82
C GLU A 665 9.55 5.32 -31.69
N GLY A 666 8.77 4.46 -31.05
CA GLY A 666 7.99 4.80 -29.85
C GLY A 666 6.78 3.91 -29.63
N VAL A 667 5.74 4.47 -29.02
CA VAL A 667 4.40 3.88 -29.10
C VAL A 667 3.98 3.99 -30.56
N VAL A 668 3.71 2.85 -31.17
CA VAL A 668 3.04 2.80 -32.47
C VAL A 668 1.59 3.12 -32.15
N ASP A 669 1.14 4.29 -32.60
CA ASP A 669 -0.28 4.62 -32.65
C ASP A 669 -0.96 3.44 -33.33
N GLU A 670 -1.92 2.81 -32.64
CA GLU A 670 -2.56 1.54 -32.97
C GLU A 670 -2.05 0.92 -34.28
N LEU A 671 -1.01 0.07 -34.28
CA LEU A 671 -0.51 -0.66 -35.48
C LEU A 671 -1.13 -0.13 -36.78
N ASP A 672 -0.80 1.10 -37.22
CA ASP A 672 -1.49 1.67 -38.37
C ASP A 672 -0.95 0.88 -39.57
N PRO A 673 -1.75 0.00 -40.18
CA PRO A 673 -1.25 -0.88 -41.21
C PRO A 673 -0.83 -0.10 -42.46
N THR A 674 -0.98 1.23 -42.51
CA THR A 674 -0.85 2.03 -43.74
C THR A 674 0.52 2.62 -44.07
N ASP A 675 1.56 2.55 -43.22
CA ASP A 675 2.73 3.45 -43.38
C ASP A 675 4.16 2.84 -43.46
N GLU A 676 4.33 1.50 -43.51
CA GLU A 676 5.64 0.86 -43.83
C GLU A 676 5.55 0.02 -45.12
N ASP A 677 6.64 -0.23 -45.85
CA ASP A 677 6.73 -1.15 -47.01
C ASP A 677 7.66 -2.30 -46.59
N TYR A 678 7.08 -3.43 -46.15
CA TYR A 678 7.84 -4.50 -45.47
C TYR A 678 8.71 -5.34 -46.40
N ASP A 679 8.37 -5.43 -47.68
CA ASP A 679 9.07 -6.28 -48.64
C ASP A 679 9.92 -5.49 -49.66
N ASP A 680 10.03 -4.16 -49.44
CA ASP A 680 10.85 -3.20 -50.17
C ASP A 680 10.50 -3.12 -51.68
N ASP A 681 9.24 -3.36 -52.03
CA ASP A 681 8.79 -3.42 -53.42
C ASP A 681 8.34 -2.05 -53.99
N GLY A 682 8.16 -1.07 -53.10
CA GLY A 682 7.78 0.29 -53.39
C GLY A 682 6.34 0.64 -53.04
N ILE A 683 5.55 -0.28 -52.47
CA ILE A 683 4.16 -0.09 -52.04
C ILE A 683 4.07 -0.26 -50.51
N LEU A 684 3.44 0.70 -49.83
CA LEU A 684 3.26 0.61 -48.38
C LEU A 684 2.23 -0.47 -48.04
N ASN A 685 2.47 -1.23 -46.97
CA ASN A 685 1.73 -2.38 -46.45
C ASN A 685 0.20 -2.22 -46.48
N GLY A 686 -0.33 -1.05 -46.12
CA GLY A 686 -1.79 -0.84 -46.09
C GLY A 686 -2.38 -0.55 -47.47
N SER A 687 -1.54 -0.45 -48.49
CA SER A 687 -1.86 -0.43 -49.91
C SER A 687 -1.24 -1.61 -50.65
N ASP A 688 -0.58 -2.53 -49.94
CA ASP A 688 0.11 -3.68 -50.49
C ASP A 688 -0.76 -4.93 -50.31
N ASN A 689 -1.36 -5.40 -51.40
CA ASN A 689 -2.17 -6.60 -51.41
C ASN A 689 -1.35 -7.90 -51.32
N CYS A 690 0.00 -7.83 -51.24
CA CYS A 690 0.88 -8.93 -50.86
C CYS A 690 2.02 -8.52 -49.90
N VAL A 691 1.70 -7.84 -48.79
CA VAL A 691 2.53 -7.33 -47.66
C VAL A 691 3.92 -7.94 -47.37
N LEU A 692 4.19 -9.20 -47.72
CA LEU A 692 5.46 -9.89 -47.46
C LEU A 692 6.10 -10.53 -48.72
N THR A 693 5.53 -10.33 -49.91
CA THR A 693 5.95 -10.93 -51.18
C THR A 693 5.93 -9.89 -52.30
N PRO A 694 7.11 -9.42 -52.77
CA PRO A 694 7.20 -8.26 -53.64
C PRO A 694 6.36 -8.38 -54.91
N ASN A 695 5.36 -7.54 -55.05
CA ASN A 695 4.50 -7.38 -56.21
C ASN A 695 4.22 -5.89 -56.48
N PRO A 696 5.21 -5.11 -56.98
CA PRO A 696 5.08 -3.66 -57.13
C PRO A 696 3.96 -3.21 -58.09
N ASP A 697 3.41 -4.15 -58.86
CA ASP A 697 2.32 -3.93 -59.79
C ASP A 697 0.93 -4.21 -59.20
N GLN A 698 0.85 -4.69 -57.96
CA GLN A 698 -0.34 -4.83 -57.12
C GLN A 698 -1.50 -5.52 -57.86
N ARG A 699 -1.14 -6.47 -58.72
CA ARG A 699 -2.08 -7.10 -59.63
C ARG A 699 -2.96 -8.06 -58.85
N ASP A 700 -4.26 -7.80 -58.89
CA ASP A 700 -5.31 -8.54 -58.20
C ASP A 700 -6.47 -8.69 -59.20
N GLN A 701 -6.61 -9.90 -59.74
CA GLN A 701 -7.42 -10.18 -60.92
C GLN A 701 -8.90 -10.36 -60.58
N ASP A 702 -9.20 -10.88 -59.40
CA ASP A 702 -10.55 -11.09 -58.87
C ASP A 702 -10.98 -10.03 -57.85
N LYS A 703 -10.04 -9.22 -57.36
CA LYS A 703 -10.23 -8.00 -56.56
C LYS A 703 -10.74 -8.27 -55.15
N ASP A 704 -10.22 -9.30 -54.50
CA ASP A 704 -10.52 -9.61 -53.10
C ASP A 704 -9.55 -8.95 -52.10
N ASP A 705 -8.74 -8.00 -52.60
CA ASP A 705 -7.70 -7.27 -51.88
C ASP A 705 -6.49 -8.15 -51.47
N VAL A 706 -6.38 -9.35 -52.04
CA VAL A 706 -5.18 -10.19 -52.00
C VAL A 706 -4.58 -10.27 -53.41
N GLY A 707 -3.31 -9.89 -53.57
CA GLY A 707 -2.70 -9.82 -54.91
C GLY A 707 -2.51 -11.20 -55.54
N ASP A 708 -2.62 -11.31 -56.87
CA ASP A 708 -2.41 -12.53 -57.69
C ASP A 708 -1.10 -13.29 -57.32
N ALA A 709 -0.10 -12.56 -56.80
CA ALA A 709 1.20 -13.10 -56.40
C ALA A 709 1.14 -13.91 -55.09
N CYS A 710 0.16 -13.64 -54.23
CA CYS A 710 -0.03 -14.25 -52.91
C CYS A 710 -1.46 -14.79 -52.67
N ASP A 711 -2.42 -14.50 -53.54
CA ASP A 711 -3.78 -15.03 -53.48
C ASP A 711 -3.85 -16.47 -54.00
N LEU A 712 -4.58 -17.29 -53.25
CA LEU A 712 -4.74 -18.71 -53.49
C LEU A 712 -6.20 -19.09 -53.85
N PHE A 713 -7.24 -18.20 -53.76
CA PHE A 713 -8.67 -18.57 -53.91
C PHE A 713 -9.73 -17.44 -54.26
N ASP A 714 -10.00 -17.19 -55.55
CA ASP A 714 -11.04 -16.34 -56.26
C ASP A 714 -12.58 -16.51 -55.96
N ASP A 715 -13.36 -15.42 -55.65
CA ASP A 715 -14.78 -15.17 -56.10
C ASP A 715 -15.37 -13.71 -56.01
N ASN A 716 -16.15 -13.27 -57.03
CA ASN A 716 -16.40 -11.84 -57.41
C ASN A 716 -17.90 -11.35 -57.29
N ASP A 717 -18.33 -10.87 -56.11
CA ASP A 717 -19.68 -10.30 -55.81
C ASP A 717 -19.55 -9.02 -54.94
N THR A 718 -19.65 -7.82 -55.53
CA THR A 718 -19.08 -6.58 -54.97
C THR A 718 -19.97 -5.84 -53.97
N ASP A 719 -21.30 -5.90 -54.08
CA ASP A 719 -22.18 -5.16 -53.16
C ASP A 719 -22.85 -6.03 -52.07
N ASN A 720 -22.50 -7.33 -52.08
CA ASN A 720 -22.96 -8.35 -51.15
C ASN A 720 -24.49 -8.50 -51.06
N ASP A 721 -25.21 -8.21 -52.14
CA ASP A 721 -26.66 -8.42 -52.19
C ASP A 721 -27.09 -9.87 -52.47
N GLY A 722 -26.12 -10.71 -52.80
CA GLY A 722 -26.24 -12.14 -53.06
C GLY A 722 -26.29 -12.50 -54.54
N ILE A 723 -26.07 -11.54 -55.45
CA ILE A 723 -26.03 -11.72 -56.90
C ILE A 723 -24.68 -11.26 -57.47
N SER A 724 -23.82 -12.23 -57.86
CA SER A 724 -22.53 -11.97 -58.53
C SER A 724 -22.56 -10.85 -59.59
N ASN A 725 -21.59 -9.94 -59.57
CA ASN A 725 -21.48 -8.73 -60.40
C ASN A 725 -21.85 -8.88 -61.89
N VAL A 726 -21.55 -10.02 -62.51
CA VAL A 726 -21.84 -10.28 -63.93
C VAL A 726 -23.32 -10.50 -64.24
N ARG A 727 -24.18 -10.64 -63.21
CA ARG A 727 -25.63 -10.88 -63.31
C ARG A 727 -26.47 -9.84 -62.60
N ASP A 728 -25.82 -8.82 -62.05
CA ASP A 728 -26.46 -7.76 -61.29
C ASP A 728 -26.69 -6.52 -62.17
N ASN A 729 -27.90 -5.97 -62.18
CA ASN A 729 -28.23 -4.73 -62.88
C ASN A 729 -27.92 -3.46 -62.09
N CYS A 730 -27.50 -3.59 -60.83
CA CYS A 730 -26.82 -2.57 -60.04
C CYS A 730 -25.65 -3.17 -59.23
N PRO A 731 -24.55 -3.64 -59.86
CA PRO A 731 -23.45 -4.41 -59.24
C PRO A 731 -22.72 -3.79 -58.04
N LEU A 732 -23.06 -2.55 -57.69
CA LEU A 732 -22.41 -1.75 -56.66
C LEU A 732 -23.42 -1.17 -55.66
N ILE A 733 -24.72 -1.41 -55.82
CA ILE A 733 -25.77 -0.85 -54.96
C ILE A 733 -26.80 -1.94 -54.67
N TYR A 734 -26.77 -2.41 -53.42
CA TYR A 734 -27.59 -3.49 -52.90
C TYR A 734 -29.05 -3.41 -53.38
N ASN A 735 -29.46 -4.30 -54.28
CA ASN A 735 -30.80 -4.32 -54.85
C ASN A 735 -31.25 -5.75 -55.24
N PRO A 736 -31.44 -6.67 -54.27
CA PRO A 736 -31.66 -8.10 -54.54
C PRO A 736 -32.96 -8.43 -55.30
N GLY A 737 -33.82 -7.42 -55.53
CA GLY A 737 -35.02 -7.50 -56.36
C GLY A 737 -34.85 -7.13 -57.84
N GLN A 738 -33.70 -6.58 -58.26
CA GLN A 738 -33.28 -6.36 -59.66
C GLN A 738 -34.31 -5.67 -60.57
N ARG A 739 -35.02 -4.65 -60.06
CA ARG A 739 -36.07 -3.95 -60.82
C ARG A 739 -35.48 -2.91 -61.79
N ASP A 740 -35.92 -2.95 -63.05
CA ASP A 740 -35.56 -2.02 -64.13
C ASP A 740 -36.85 -1.66 -64.89
N THR A 741 -37.27 -0.40 -64.81
CA THR A 741 -38.59 0.04 -65.32
C THR A 741 -38.54 0.50 -66.78
N ASN A 742 -37.40 0.94 -67.30
CA ASN A 742 -37.24 1.37 -68.70
C ASN A 742 -36.61 0.27 -69.59
N ASP A 743 -36.25 -0.87 -69.01
CA ASP A 743 -35.67 -2.08 -69.64
C ASP A 743 -34.33 -1.80 -70.35
N ASP A 744 -33.55 -0.81 -69.89
CA ASP A 744 -32.26 -0.45 -70.50
C ASP A 744 -31.08 -1.30 -69.98
N GLY A 745 -31.31 -2.13 -68.96
CA GLY A 745 -30.33 -3.02 -68.35
C GLY A 745 -29.61 -2.44 -67.13
N VAL A 746 -29.92 -1.21 -66.72
CA VAL A 746 -29.48 -0.61 -65.45
C VAL A 746 -30.66 -0.56 -64.48
N GLY A 747 -30.48 -1.04 -63.26
CA GLY A 747 -31.56 -1.10 -62.29
C GLY A 747 -32.00 0.29 -61.82
N ASP A 748 -33.30 0.43 -61.54
CA ASP A 748 -33.91 1.67 -61.04
C ASP A 748 -33.18 2.22 -59.79
N ALA A 749 -32.55 1.33 -59.00
CA ALA A 749 -31.86 1.65 -57.75
C ALA A 749 -30.52 2.39 -57.95
N CYS A 750 -29.86 2.21 -59.09
CA CYS A 750 -28.54 2.79 -59.37
C CYS A 750 -28.53 3.75 -60.57
N GLN A 751 -29.70 4.07 -61.12
CA GLN A 751 -29.85 5.12 -62.13
C GLN A 751 -29.73 6.50 -61.47
N LEU A 752 -28.60 7.19 -61.65
CA LEU A 752 -28.28 8.43 -60.94
C LEU A 752 -28.70 9.74 -61.65
N ILE A 753 -29.14 9.70 -62.91
CA ILE A 753 -29.70 10.86 -63.63
C ILE A 753 -30.92 10.39 -64.41
N ILE A 754 -32.09 11.00 -64.15
CA ILE A 754 -33.28 10.80 -64.96
C ILE A 754 -33.16 11.77 -66.14
N ASP A 755 -32.97 11.21 -67.33
CA ASP A 755 -33.02 11.90 -68.62
C ASP A 755 -34.24 11.33 -69.34
N THR A 756 -35.37 11.99 -69.14
CA THR A 756 -36.69 11.48 -69.51
C THR A 756 -36.86 11.42 -71.03
N ASP A 757 -36.19 12.29 -71.79
CA ASP A 757 -36.29 12.31 -73.24
C ASP A 757 -35.09 11.71 -73.98
N GLY A 758 -34.01 11.41 -73.25
CA GLY A 758 -32.84 10.68 -73.71
C GLY A 758 -31.93 11.50 -74.61
N ASP A 759 -31.94 12.82 -74.50
CA ASP A 759 -31.13 13.70 -75.34
C ASP A 759 -29.66 13.82 -74.87
N GLY A 760 -29.37 13.28 -73.70
CA GLY A 760 -28.05 13.27 -73.08
C GLY A 760 -27.83 14.35 -72.03
N ILE A 761 -28.84 15.18 -71.73
CA ILE A 761 -28.87 16.13 -70.63
C ILE A 761 -29.92 15.66 -69.61
N GLY A 762 -29.54 15.53 -68.33
CA GLY A 762 -30.49 15.11 -67.30
C GLY A 762 -31.56 16.16 -67.05
N ASP A 763 -32.80 15.73 -66.76
CA ASP A 763 -34.00 16.59 -66.63
C ASP A 763 -33.79 17.82 -65.73
N ASP A 764 -33.00 17.68 -64.66
CA ASP A 764 -32.75 18.76 -63.69
C ASP A 764 -31.79 19.85 -64.23
N LEU A 765 -31.06 19.55 -65.29
CA LEU A 765 -30.11 20.44 -65.98
C LEU A 765 -30.54 20.76 -67.41
N ASP A 766 -31.59 20.10 -67.88
CA ASP A 766 -32.15 20.27 -69.20
C ASP A 766 -33.13 21.46 -69.20
N ASN A 767 -32.90 22.43 -70.08
CA ASN A 767 -33.83 23.55 -70.28
C ASN A 767 -35.07 23.15 -71.11
N CYS A 768 -35.15 21.91 -71.59
CA CYS A 768 -36.33 21.26 -72.16
C CYS A 768 -36.50 19.78 -71.74
N PRO A 769 -36.75 19.46 -70.44
CA PRO A 769 -36.62 18.10 -69.84
C PRO A 769 -37.42 16.93 -70.43
N ILE A 770 -38.26 17.18 -71.43
CA ILE A 770 -39.08 16.15 -72.09
C ILE A 770 -39.10 16.33 -73.61
N THR A 771 -38.30 17.25 -74.17
CA THR A 771 -38.15 17.49 -75.60
C THR A 771 -36.67 17.65 -75.98
N PRO A 772 -36.07 16.68 -76.71
CA PRO A 772 -34.63 16.62 -76.91
C PRO A 772 -34.01 17.87 -77.54
N ASN A 773 -33.08 18.50 -76.85
CA ASN A 773 -32.19 19.57 -77.32
C ASN A 773 -30.79 19.48 -76.68
N PRO A 774 -29.91 18.59 -77.18
CA PRO A 774 -28.62 18.30 -76.55
C PRO A 774 -27.65 19.48 -76.47
N TYR A 775 -27.92 20.56 -77.20
CA TYR A 775 -27.09 21.76 -77.28
C TYR A 775 -27.58 22.91 -76.38
N GLN A 776 -28.74 22.77 -75.75
CA GLN A 776 -29.26 23.68 -74.70
C GLN A 776 -29.25 25.16 -75.14
N GLU A 777 -29.55 25.43 -76.42
CA GLU A 777 -29.61 26.79 -76.96
C GLU A 777 -30.78 27.56 -76.29
N ASP A 778 -30.47 28.72 -75.73
CA ASP A 778 -31.41 29.65 -75.06
C ASP A 778 -30.93 31.07 -75.38
N ALA A 779 -31.50 31.64 -76.45
CA ALA A 779 -30.99 32.85 -77.06
C ALA A 779 -31.32 34.12 -76.27
N ASP A 780 -32.42 34.13 -75.52
CA ASP A 780 -32.83 35.27 -74.70
C ASP A 780 -32.48 35.12 -73.21
N VAL A 781 -32.00 33.94 -72.83
CA VAL A 781 -31.36 33.59 -71.56
C VAL A 781 -32.34 33.58 -70.39
N ASP A 782 -33.57 33.09 -70.64
CA ASP A 782 -34.61 33.00 -69.62
C ASP A 782 -34.65 31.65 -68.88
N GLY A 783 -33.88 30.67 -69.36
CA GLY A 783 -33.73 29.33 -68.80
C GLY A 783 -34.64 28.27 -69.43
N ILE A 784 -35.43 28.59 -70.45
CA ILE A 784 -36.18 27.63 -71.27
C ILE A 784 -35.51 27.53 -72.64
N GLY A 785 -35.27 26.31 -73.13
CA GLY A 785 -34.57 26.14 -74.40
C GLY A 785 -35.39 26.63 -75.60
N ASP A 786 -34.71 27.20 -76.60
CA ASP A 786 -35.30 27.76 -77.82
C ASP A 786 -36.28 26.79 -78.51
N VAL A 787 -36.10 25.46 -78.34
CA VAL A 787 -36.94 24.44 -78.97
C VAL A 787 -38.25 24.17 -78.23
N CYS A 788 -38.32 24.46 -76.92
CA CYS A 788 -39.51 24.27 -76.09
C CYS A 788 -40.07 25.58 -75.53
N ASP A 789 -39.43 26.72 -75.80
CA ASP A 789 -39.92 28.05 -75.45
C ASP A 789 -41.09 28.48 -76.39
N PRO A 790 -42.28 28.76 -75.84
CA PRO A 790 -43.42 29.23 -76.62
C PRO A 790 -43.42 30.73 -76.98
N SER A 791 -42.43 31.53 -76.56
CA SER A 791 -42.46 33.01 -76.49
C SER A 791 -41.87 33.75 -77.69
#